data_AF-A0A2V6A7E8-F1
#
_entry.id   AF-A0A2V6A7E8-F1
#
_cell.length_a   1.000
_cell.length_b   1.000
_cell.length_c   1.000
_cell.angle_alpha   90.00
_cell.angle_beta   90.00
_cell.angle_gamma   90.00
#
_symmetry.space_group_name_H-M   'P 1'
#
loop_
_entity.id
_entity.type
_entity.pdbx_description
1 polymer ?
#
loop_
_entity_poly.entity_id
_entity_poly.type
_entity_poly.pdbx_seq_one_letter_code
_entity_poly.pdbx_strand_id
1 'polypeptide(L)'
;MQDLGECEVKHGLRLHLFNLYKENLGNPQVPDKLKRRGRKKETDAVRPVSPPQWPKFLIAVALVVAALALVISSLIFFHRASPFQTKSTAPVAIAGSTAVLIPEKSVAVLPFENLSAEKENAYFADGVQDEILTLLAKIADLKIISRVSVMQYKSGVARNLREIGQQLGVAHVVEGSVQRSVNRVRVNAQLVDARTDRQLWGQSYDRDLTDVFAIQSEIAKAIADQLQAKLSPREENAIERPPTGDITAFDLYTRAKNLLLTTSFSSSAKANFLQAADLLNQAVAHDPSFFQAYCQLAYTHDALYSLGFDHTPARLALAGAAVDAAFRLRPDAGEAHLARAGNLYRGYLDYDGALAELEVARQTLPNDLRVFELKGYIERRQGRWEESTRNLERAIELDPRNFFMLQQIAISYGYLRRYAEEKAMLDRALAIEPNDIDTKTASASVEFHWKADTLPLRETIDSIRATNPDAVPHIADDWLNCALAERDAGAAKNALVALGETPLTDYAVHLNRLVIEGVLARMTKDEGKARSAFTAARAEQEKTVQAEPDYGPPLCVLGLIDAGLGRKEEALREGRRAVELLPVEKDAINGPLMIEYLAVIAAWVGDKDLACEQLATVVRPPSTVSYGKLKLLPFWDPLRGDPRFDKIVASLAPK
;
A
#
# COMPACT_ATOMS: atom_id res chain seq x y z
N MET A 1 -1.84 -39.93 -25.05
CA MET A 1 -2.02 -40.13 -23.60
C MET A 1 -1.73 -41.58 -23.31
N GLN A 2 -0.81 -41.87 -22.42
CA GLN A 2 -0.39 -43.22 -22.04
C GLN A 2 -0.66 -43.41 -20.56
N ASP A 3 -1.39 -44.46 -20.19
CA ASP A 3 -1.64 -44.81 -18.79
C ASP A 3 -0.39 -45.44 -18.16
N LEU A 4 0.00 -44.94 -16.98
CA LEU A 4 1.16 -45.40 -16.21
C LEU A 4 0.78 -46.14 -14.92
N GLY A 5 -0.52 -46.27 -14.59
CA GLY A 5 -1.02 -47.00 -13.44
C GLY A 5 -0.89 -46.29 -12.08
N GLU A 6 -1.15 -47.01 -11.00
CA GLU A 6 -1.13 -46.47 -9.63
C GLU A 6 0.25 -46.49 -8.98
N CYS A 7 0.56 -45.40 -8.26
CA CYS A 7 1.78 -45.24 -7.50
C CYS A 7 1.49 -44.71 -6.09
N GLU A 8 2.05 -45.37 -5.08
CA GLU A 8 2.00 -44.90 -3.69
C GLU A 8 3.13 -43.91 -3.40
N VAL A 9 2.77 -42.72 -2.90
CA VAL A 9 3.68 -41.62 -2.53
C VAL A 9 3.89 -41.56 -1.00
N LYS A 10 4.77 -40.66 -0.52
CA LYS A 10 5.03 -40.50 0.92
C LYS A 10 3.71 -40.25 1.68
N HIS A 11 3.57 -40.91 2.82
CA HIS A 11 2.36 -40.94 3.68
C HIS A 11 1.22 -41.86 3.22
N GLY A 12 1.48 -42.80 2.30
CA GLY A 12 0.54 -43.90 1.98
C GLY A 12 -0.57 -43.52 1.00
N LEU A 13 -0.54 -42.31 0.43
CA LEU A 13 -1.49 -41.88 -0.59
C LEU A 13 -1.19 -42.58 -1.92
N ARG A 14 -2.22 -43.15 -2.57
CA ARG A 14 -2.12 -43.77 -3.90
C ARG A 14 -2.68 -42.84 -4.97
N LEU A 15 -1.91 -42.63 -6.04
CA LEU A 15 -2.25 -41.75 -7.16
C LEU A 15 -2.22 -42.55 -8.47
N HIS A 16 -3.21 -42.34 -9.34
CA HIS A 16 -3.25 -42.93 -10.68
C HIS A 16 -2.61 -41.96 -11.69
N LEU A 17 -1.60 -42.41 -12.43
CA LEU A 17 -0.75 -41.54 -13.25
C LEU A 17 -0.98 -41.75 -14.75
N PHE A 18 -1.01 -40.64 -15.50
CA PHE A 18 -1.08 -40.64 -16.96
C PHE A 18 0.03 -39.77 -17.57
N ASN A 19 0.68 -40.24 -18.63
CA ASN A 19 1.64 -39.47 -19.42
C ASN A 19 0.96 -38.86 -20.65
N LEU A 20 1.05 -37.53 -20.81
CA LEU A 20 0.47 -36.79 -21.93
C LEU A 20 1.59 -36.29 -22.85
N TYR A 21 1.64 -36.82 -24.07
CA TYR A 21 2.54 -36.35 -25.12
C TYR A 21 1.87 -36.38 -26.51
N LYS A 22 2.39 -35.56 -27.43
CA LYS A 22 2.12 -35.47 -28.87
C LYS A 22 3.45 -35.28 -29.62
N GLU A 23 3.47 -35.43 -30.94
CA GLU A 23 4.72 -35.41 -31.75
C GLU A 23 5.62 -34.18 -31.50
N ASN A 24 5.04 -33.03 -31.11
CA ASN A 24 5.77 -31.78 -30.87
C ASN A 24 5.63 -31.24 -29.42
N LEU A 25 5.11 -32.04 -28.48
CA LEU A 25 4.89 -31.59 -27.09
C LEU A 25 4.94 -32.78 -26.11
N GLY A 26 5.83 -32.71 -25.11
CA GLY A 26 5.95 -33.71 -24.04
C GLY A 26 6.98 -34.82 -24.33
N ASN A 27 7.41 -35.53 -23.29
CA ASN A 27 8.38 -36.62 -23.40
C ASN A 27 7.66 -37.98 -23.44
N PRO A 28 7.76 -38.77 -24.53
CA PRO A 28 7.14 -40.09 -24.61
C PRO A 28 7.81 -41.14 -23.71
N GLN A 29 9.02 -40.88 -23.20
CA GLN A 29 9.73 -41.85 -22.37
C GLN A 29 9.22 -41.88 -20.92
N VAL A 30 8.89 -43.08 -20.44
CA VAL A 30 8.53 -43.30 -19.04
C VAL A 30 9.75 -43.06 -18.13
N PRO A 31 9.64 -42.25 -17.06
CA PRO A 31 10.72 -42.04 -16.10
C PRO A 31 11.24 -43.34 -15.47
N ASP A 32 12.56 -43.48 -15.30
CA ASP A 32 13.19 -44.73 -14.83
C ASP A 32 12.75 -45.15 -13.41
N LYS A 33 12.35 -44.18 -12.58
CA LYS A 33 11.78 -44.45 -11.24
C LYS A 33 10.46 -45.24 -11.31
N LEU A 34 9.69 -45.11 -12.40
CA LEU A 34 8.44 -45.85 -12.63
C LEU A 34 8.69 -47.19 -13.33
N LYS A 35 9.72 -47.30 -14.19
CA LYS A 35 10.10 -48.59 -14.82
C LYS A 35 10.49 -49.67 -13.81
N ARG A 36 11.09 -49.29 -12.67
CA ARG A 36 11.54 -50.24 -11.63
C ARG A 36 10.42 -50.86 -10.78
N ARG A 37 9.18 -50.36 -10.84
CA ARG A 37 8.04 -50.89 -10.07
C ARG A 37 7.17 -51.90 -10.83
N GLY A 38 7.32 -52.00 -12.15
CA GLY A 38 6.56 -52.91 -13.01
C GLY A 38 7.04 -54.37 -12.97
N ARG A 39 6.99 -55.03 -11.80
CA ARG A 39 7.03 -56.51 -11.69
C ARG A 39 6.75 -56.97 -10.25
N LYS A 40 5.50 -56.89 -9.82
CA LYS A 40 4.94 -57.81 -8.81
C LYS A 40 3.50 -58.15 -9.23
N LYS A 41 3.37 -59.27 -9.93
CA LYS A 41 2.09 -59.97 -10.17
C LYS A 41 1.57 -60.52 -8.82
N GLU A 42 0.25 -60.53 -8.68
CA GLU A 42 -0.55 -61.33 -7.74
C GLU A 42 0.05 -62.74 -7.57
N THR A 43 0.11 -63.35 -6.39
CA THR A 43 -1.00 -63.75 -5.50
C THR A 43 -0.50 -63.94 -4.07
N ASP A 44 -1.33 -63.66 -3.06
CA ASP A 44 -1.77 -64.65 -2.06
C ASP A 44 -2.69 -63.98 -1.02
N ALA A 45 -3.84 -64.63 -0.81
CA ALA A 45 -4.87 -64.23 0.13
C ALA A 45 -4.37 -64.37 1.58
N VAL A 46 -4.50 -63.31 2.38
CA VAL A 46 -4.25 -63.34 3.83
C VAL A 46 -5.45 -62.76 4.59
N ARG A 47 -5.80 -63.50 5.65
CA ARG A 47 -6.97 -63.45 6.55
C ARG A 47 -7.33 -62.07 7.13
N PRO A 48 -8.60 -61.86 7.54
CA PRO A 48 -9.01 -60.63 8.22
C PRO A 48 -8.32 -60.49 9.58
N VAL A 49 -7.73 -59.33 9.82
CA VAL A 49 -7.18 -58.92 11.12
C VAL A 49 -8.29 -58.24 11.93
N SER A 50 -8.66 -58.85 13.05
CA SER A 50 -9.54 -58.24 14.06
C SER A 50 -8.89 -57.02 14.71
N PRO A 51 -9.64 -55.97 15.08
CA PRO A 51 -9.07 -54.80 15.74
C PRO A 51 -8.56 -55.14 17.16
N PRO A 52 -7.50 -54.47 17.64
CA PRO A 52 -6.96 -54.73 18.98
C PRO A 52 -7.94 -54.22 20.04
N GLN A 53 -8.41 -55.12 20.90
CA GLN A 53 -9.18 -54.76 22.09
C GLN A 53 -8.24 -54.15 23.13
N TRP A 54 -8.18 -52.83 23.18
CA TRP A 54 -7.63 -52.16 24.35
C TRP A 54 -8.61 -52.35 25.50
N PRO A 55 -8.18 -52.83 26.69
CA PRO A 55 -9.08 -52.97 27.82
C PRO A 55 -9.66 -51.59 28.13
N LYS A 56 -10.99 -51.46 28.09
CA LYS A 56 -11.74 -50.19 28.25
C LYS A 56 -11.32 -49.40 29.51
N PHE A 57 -10.70 -50.06 30.48
CA PHE A 57 -10.12 -49.45 31.66
C PHE A 57 -8.95 -48.48 31.37
N LEU A 58 -8.09 -48.74 30.37
CA LEU A 58 -6.96 -47.86 30.05
C LEU A 58 -7.40 -46.52 29.42
N ILE A 59 -8.49 -46.53 28.65
CA ILE A 59 -9.10 -45.31 28.09
C ILE A 59 -9.79 -44.52 29.20
N ALA A 60 -10.44 -45.20 30.15
CA ALA A 60 -11.04 -44.55 31.32
C ALA A 60 -9.98 -43.89 32.23
N VAL A 61 -8.85 -44.56 32.46
CA VAL A 61 -7.73 -43.98 33.24
C VAL A 61 -7.13 -42.76 32.54
N ALA A 62 -6.93 -42.80 31.23
CA ALA A 62 -6.43 -41.64 30.47
C ALA A 62 -7.37 -40.43 30.55
N LEU A 63 -8.69 -40.65 30.49
CA LEU A 63 -9.70 -39.59 30.61
C LEU A 63 -9.77 -39.01 32.03
N VAL A 64 -9.61 -39.84 33.07
CA VAL A 64 -9.58 -39.38 34.47
C VAL A 64 -8.31 -38.56 34.75
N VAL A 65 -7.16 -38.96 34.21
CA VAL A 65 -5.91 -38.20 34.34
C VAL A 65 -6.00 -36.84 33.63
N ALA A 66 -6.61 -36.79 32.43
CA ALA A 66 -6.83 -35.53 31.72
C ALA A 66 -7.80 -34.59 32.46
N ALA A 67 -8.86 -35.13 33.07
CA ALA A 67 -9.78 -34.36 33.88
C ALA A 67 -9.14 -33.82 35.17
N LEU A 68 -8.29 -34.61 35.85
CA LEU A 68 -7.55 -34.15 37.02
C LEU A 68 -6.54 -33.05 36.66
N ALA A 69 -5.86 -33.17 35.52
CA ALA A 69 -4.93 -32.14 35.04
C ALA A 69 -5.64 -30.80 34.78
N LEU A 70 -6.84 -30.82 34.21
CA LEU A 70 -7.65 -29.61 33.97
C LEU A 70 -8.13 -28.96 35.28
N VAL A 71 -8.52 -29.75 36.27
CA VAL A 71 -8.92 -29.23 37.59
C VAL A 71 -7.74 -28.62 38.33
N ILE A 72 -6.56 -29.24 38.28
CA ILE A 72 -5.34 -28.70 38.89
C ILE A 72 -4.91 -27.40 38.19
N SER A 73 -4.98 -27.35 36.86
CA SER A 73 -4.64 -26.13 36.09
C SER A 73 -5.61 -24.98 36.39
N SER A 74 -6.91 -25.28 36.53
CA SER A 74 -7.94 -24.32 36.95
C SER A 74 -7.68 -23.79 38.38
N LEU A 75 -7.36 -24.68 39.33
CA LEU A 75 -7.06 -24.26 40.71
C LEU A 75 -5.81 -23.38 40.82
N ILE A 76 -4.78 -23.63 39.99
CA ILE A 76 -3.57 -22.77 39.92
C ILE A 76 -3.89 -21.41 39.30
N PHE A 77 -4.78 -21.37 38.30
CA PHE A 77 -5.21 -20.13 37.64
C PHE A 77 -6.06 -19.25 38.57
N PHE A 78 -6.96 -19.85 39.35
CA PHE A 78 -7.84 -19.11 40.25
C PHE A 78 -7.23 -18.78 41.63
N HIS A 79 -6.20 -19.50 42.10
CA HIS A 79 -5.47 -19.17 43.34
C HIS A 79 -4.32 -18.17 43.17
N ARG A 80 -4.00 -17.72 41.96
CA ARG A 80 -3.05 -16.60 41.73
C ARG A 80 -3.68 -15.21 41.68
N ALA A 81 -5.00 -15.11 41.84
CA ALA A 81 -5.72 -13.83 41.85
C ALA A 81 -6.35 -13.56 43.21
N SER A 82 -5.62 -12.88 44.09
CA SER A 82 -6.17 -12.05 45.18
C SER A 82 -5.12 -11.03 45.66
N PRO A 83 -5.58 -9.91 46.23
CA PRO A 83 -5.19 -8.57 45.79
C PRO A 83 -4.01 -8.01 46.59
N PHE A 84 -3.03 -7.41 45.91
CA PHE A 84 -2.04 -6.55 46.56
C PHE A 84 -2.37 -5.09 46.27
N GLN A 85 -2.95 -4.42 47.27
CA GLN A 85 -2.97 -2.96 47.36
C GLN A 85 -1.54 -2.47 47.58
N THR A 86 -1.02 -1.67 46.65
CA THR A 86 0.06 -0.72 46.95
C THR A 86 -0.29 0.62 46.33
N LYS A 87 -0.42 1.63 47.19
CA LYS A 87 -0.54 3.05 46.82
C LYS A 87 0.76 3.46 46.12
N SER A 88 0.67 3.89 44.87
CA SER A 88 1.71 4.71 44.24
C SER A 88 1.09 5.66 43.23
N THR A 89 1.54 6.90 43.29
CA THR A 89 1.05 8.11 42.64
C THR A 89 1.03 8.03 41.12
N ALA A 90 -0.08 8.52 40.53
CA ALA A 90 -0.47 8.39 39.14
C ALA A 90 0.45 9.12 38.13
N PRO A 91 0.68 8.50 36.97
CA PRO A 91 0.59 9.15 35.66
C PRO A 91 -0.75 8.80 35.00
N VAL A 92 -1.33 9.78 34.31
CA VAL A 92 -2.63 9.72 33.64
C VAL A 92 -2.72 8.52 32.70
N ALA A 93 -3.53 7.54 33.07
CA ALA A 93 -3.95 6.46 32.18
C ALA A 93 -4.97 7.02 31.19
N ILE A 94 -4.64 6.99 29.90
CA ILE A 94 -5.63 7.08 28.82
C ILE A 94 -6.35 5.72 28.79
N ALA A 95 -7.29 5.55 29.71
CA ALA A 95 -8.32 4.52 29.66
C ALA A 95 -9.57 5.17 29.10
N GLY A 96 -9.67 5.14 27.78
CA GLY A 96 -10.86 5.48 27.02
C GLY A 96 -10.81 4.70 25.73
N SER A 97 -11.26 3.44 25.75
CA SER A 97 -11.81 2.85 24.54
C SER A 97 -13.05 3.68 24.21
N THR A 98 -12.86 4.77 23.48
CA THR A 98 -13.94 5.39 22.72
C THR A 98 -14.34 4.33 21.71
N ALA A 99 -15.44 3.62 21.98
CA ALA A 99 -16.15 2.92 20.92
C ALA A 99 -16.31 3.96 19.80
N VAL A 100 -15.66 3.71 18.65
CA VAL A 100 -15.76 4.61 17.50
C VAL A 100 -17.24 4.74 17.19
N LEU A 101 -17.79 5.94 17.39
CA LEU A 101 -19.18 6.22 17.11
C LEU A 101 -19.36 6.11 15.60
N ILE A 102 -19.89 4.98 15.16
CA ILE A 102 -20.27 4.76 13.76
C ILE A 102 -21.43 5.72 13.46
N PRO A 103 -21.30 6.66 12.51
CA PRO A 103 -22.38 7.58 12.18
C PRO A 103 -23.60 6.83 11.66
N GLU A 104 -24.82 7.16 12.11
CA GLU A 104 -26.03 6.48 11.62
C GLU A 104 -26.21 6.66 10.11
N LYS A 105 -25.93 7.86 9.58
CA LYS A 105 -25.99 8.14 8.13
C LYS A 105 -24.70 7.74 7.41
N SER A 106 -24.34 6.46 7.51
CA SER A 106 -23.16 5.92 6.85
C SER A 106 -23.48 4.63 6.09
N VAL A 107 -22.93 4.53 4.87
CA VAL A 107 -23.28 3.49 3.90
C VAL A 107 -22.04 2.94 3.21
N ALA A 108 -21.96 1.62 3.10
CA ALA A 108 -21.09 0.94 2.16
C ALA A 108 -21.92 0.21 1.09
N VAL A 109 -21.57 0.38 -0.18
CA VAL A 109 -22.23 -0.34 -1.29
C VAL A 109 -21.35 -1.51 -1.69
N LEU A 110 -21.70 -2.74 -1.29
CA LEU A 110 -20.89 -3.92 -1.60
C LEU A 110 -20.96 -4.26 -3.10
N PRO A 111 -19.96 -4.99 -3.64
CA PRO A 111 -20.02 -5.49 -5.01
C PRO A 111 -21.32 -6.26 -5.28
N PHE A 112 -22.04 -5.85 -6.31
CA PHE A 112 -23.29 -6.50 -6.71
C PHE A 112 -22.99 -7.85 -7.39
N GLU A 113 -23.83 -8.84 -7.14
CA GLU A 113 -23.72 -10.14 -7.78
C GLU A 113 -24.05 -10.06 -9.27
N ASN A 114 -23.20 -10.60 -10.14
CA ASN A 114 -23.53 -10.74 -11.56
C ASN A 114 -24.31 -12.05 -11.79
N LEU A 115 -25.60 -11.93 -12.11
CA LEU A 115 -26.49 -13.04 -12.44
C LEU A 115 -26.67 -13.24 -13.95
N SER A 116 -25.88 -12.54 -14.77
CA SER A 116 -25.90 -12.66 -16.23
C SER A 116 -25.20 -13.94 -16.68
N ALA A 117 -25.64 -14.54 -17.79
CA ALA A 117 -25.06 -15.79 -18.32
C ALA A 117 -23.63 -15.60 -18.85
N GLU A 118 -23.35 -14.44 -19.46
CA GLU A 118 -22.03 -14.11 -20.00
C GLU A 118 -21.14 -13.49 -18.93
N LYS A 119 -19.95 -14.05 -18.75
CA LYS A 119 -18.97 -13.56 -17.77
C LYS A 119 -18.46 -12.15 -18.09
N GLU A 120 -18.50 -11.73 -19.35
CA GLU A 120 -18.12 -10.39 -19.77
C GLU A 120 -19.01 -9.30 -19.15
N ASN A 121 -20.25 -9.64 -18.76
CA ASN A 121 -21.17 -8.75 -18.05
C ASN A 121 -20.79 -8.54 -16.55
N ALA A 122 -19.76 -9.21 -16.04
CA ALA A 122 -19.28 -8.95 -14.68
C ALA A 122 -18.84 -7.49 -14.50
N TYR A 123 -18.20 -6.91 -15.52
CA TYR A 123 -17.82 -5.50 -15.52
C TYR A 123 -19.04 -4.58 -15.48
N PHE A 124 -20.13 -4.94 -16.14
CA PHE A 124 -21.36 -4.15 -16.11
C PHE A 124 -21.99 -4.10 -14.71
N ALA A 125 -22.08 -5.23 -14.01
CA ALA A 125 -22.57 -5.28 -12.62
C ALA A 125 -21.69 -4.41 -11.69
N ASP A 126 -20.38 -4.52 -11.88
CA ASP A 126 -19.37 -3.73 -11.18
C ASP A 126 -19.51 -2.22 -11.46
N GLY A 127 -19.90 -1.83 -12.68
CA GLY A 127 -20.18 -0.44 -13.06
C GLY A 127 -21.47 0.11 -12.47
N VAL A 128 -22.54 -0.70 -12.42
CA VAL A 128 -23.80 -0.31 -11.77
C VAL A 128 -23.58 -0.02 -10.28
N GLN A 129 -22.82 -0.89 -9.59
CA GLN A 129 -22.46 -0.68 -8.19
C GLN A 129 -21.65 0.59 -7.97
N ASP A 130 -20.64 0.82 -8.82
CA ASP A 130 -19.74 1.97 -8.73
C ASP A 130 -20.47 3.29 -9.01
N GLU A 131 -21.42 3.30 -9.95
CA GLU A 131 -22.23 4.49 -10.22
C GLU A 131 -23.17 4.81 -9.06
N ILE A 132 -23.84 3.80 -8.46
CA ILE A 132 -24.66 4.02 -7.24
C ILE A 132 -23.81 4.63 -6.12
N LEU A 133 -22.60 4.12 -5.89
CA LEU A 133 -21.64 4.67 -4.93
C LEU A 133 -21.29 6.12 -5.27
N THR A 134 -21.00 6.40 -6.55
CA THR A 134 -20.67 7.74 -7.05
C THR A 134 -21.81 8.74 -6.84
N LEU A 135 -23.06 8.33 -7.06
CA LEU A 135 -24.24 9.16 -6.83
C LEU A 135 -24.45 9.44 -5.34
N LEU A 136 -24.34 8.42 -4.48
CA LEU A 136 -24.45 8.59 -3.02
C LEU A 136 -23.34 9.48 -2.47
N ALA A 137 -22.12 9.42 -3.01
CA ALA A 137 -20.99 10.23 -2.56
C ALA A 137 -21.20 11.75 -2.76
N LYS A 138 -22.14 12.14 -3.63
CA LYS A 138 -22.52 13.55 -3.83
C LYS A 138 -23.33 14.11 -2.65
N ILE A 139 -23.93 13.26 -1.80
CA ILE A 139 -24.79 13.67 -0.70
C ILE A 139 -23.93 13.98 0.53
N ALA A 140 -23.85 15.25 0.93
CA ALA A 140 -23.00 15.70 2.03
C ALA A 140 -23.42 15.17 3.41
N ASP A 141 -24.71 14.87 3.59
CA ASP A 141 -25.27 14.35 4.84
C ASP A 141 -25.04 12.84 5.04
N LEU A 142 -24.40 12.17 4.08
CA LEU A 142 -23.99 10.76 4.16
C LEU A 142 -22.47 10.64 4.31
N LYS A 143 -22.02 9.64 5.07
CA LYS A 143 -20.66 9.09 4.98
C LYS A 143 -20.67 7.89 4.03
N ILE A 144 -19.94 7.97 2.92
CA ILE A 144 -19.86 6.89 1.93
C ILE A 144 -18.47 6.26 1.93
N ILE A 145 -18.43 4.93 1.89
CA ILE A 145 -17.18 4.17 1.80
C ILE A 145 -16.78 3.97 0.34
N SER A 146 -15.51 4.24 0.07
CA SER A 146 -14.84 4.07 -1.23
C SER A 146 -14.96 2.66 -1.79
N ARG A 147 -14.96 2.58 -3.12
CA ARG A 147 -15.00 1.31 -3.86
C ARG A 147 -13.86 0.38 -3.46
N VAL A 148 -12.64 0.89 -3.30
CA VAL A 148 -11.44 0.07 -3.00
C VAL A 148 -11.67 -0.77 -1.74
N SER A 149 -12.15 -0.16 -0.66
CA SER A 149 -12.44 -0.85 0.60
C SER A 149 -13.50 -1.95 0.49
N VAL A 150 -14.52 -1.78 -0.36
CA VAL A 150 -15.61 -2.76 -0.47
C VAL A 150 -15.31 -3.91 -1.45
N MET A 151 -14.32 -3.74 -2.35
CA MET A 151 -14.03 -4.71 -3.41
C MET A 151 -13.59 -6.10 -2.92
N GLN A 152 -13.15 -6.24 -1.67
CA GLN A 152 -12.81 -7.54 -1.10
C GLN A 152 -14.02 -8.37 -0.67
N TYR A 153 -15.20 -7.77 -0.55
CA TYR A 153 -16.43 -8.44 -0.13
C TYR A 153 -17.27 -8.92 -1.32
N LYS A 154 -16.64 -9.43 -2.39
CA LYS A 154 -17.35 -9.95 -3.57
C LYS A 154 -18.32 -11.09 -3.22
N SER A 155 -19.36 -11.24 -4.05
CA SER A 155 -20.37 -12.28 -3.86
C SER A 155 -19.73 -13.67 -3.92
N GLY A 156 -20.21 -14.60 -3.11
CA GLY A 156 -19.66 -15.97 -2.98
C GLY A 156 -18.64 -16.16 -1.85
N VAL A 157 -18.21 -15.09 -1.18
CA VAL A 157 -17.51 -15.16 0.12
C VAL A 157 -18.55 -15.17 1.24
N ALA A 158 -18.32 -15.93 2.31
CA ALA A 158 -19.18 -15.87 3.49
C ALA A 158 -19.13 -14.44 4.07
N ARG A 159 -20.26 -13.73 4.01
CA ARG A 159 -20.38 -12.35 4.48
C ARG A 159 -21.00 -12.33 5.87
N ASN A 160 -20.36 -11.64 6.79
CA ASN A 160 -20.96 -11.25 8.06
C ASN A 160 -21.14 -9.73 8.03
N LEU A 161 -22.37 -9.26 7.79
CA LEU A 161 -22.64 -7.83 7.61
C LEU A 161 -22.27 -7.01 8.86
N ARG A 162 -22.35 -7.60 10.06
CA ARG A 162 -21.90 -6.94 11.30
C ARG A 162 -20.40 -6.70 11.33
N GLU A 163 -19.62 -7.72 10.97
CA GLU A 163 -18.16 -7.59 10.88
C GLU A 163 -17.77 -6.61 9.78
N ILE A 164 -18.44 -6.67 8.63
CA ILE A 164 -18.20 -5.74 7.51
C ILE A 164 -18.50 -4.31 7.94
N GLY A 165 -19.65 -4.05 8.58
CA GLY A 165 -20.02 -2.74 9.10
C GLY A 165 -19.02 -2.20 10.11
N GLN A 166 -18.49 -3.05 11.00
CA GLN A 166 -17.44 -2.67 11.96
C GLN A 166 -16.11 -2.34 11.26
N GLN A 167 -15.66 -3.19 10.34
CA GLN A 167 -14.40 -3.01 9.62
C GLN A 167 -14.42 -1.76 8.72
N LEU A 168 -15.57 -1.46 8.13
CA LEU A 168 -15.76 -0.27 7.28
C LEU A 168 -16.19 0.97 8.07
N GLY A 169 -16.55 0.82 9.35
CA GLY A 169 -17.06 1.90 10.19
C GLY A 169 -18.34 2.51 9.64
N VAL A 170 -19.30 1.66 9.24
CA VAL A 170 -20.63 2.04 8.73
C VAL A 170 -21.77 1.33 9.46
N ALA A 171 -22.90 2.02 9.56
CA ALA A 171 -24.12 1.50 10.16
C ALA A 171 -24.96 0.71 9.14
N HIS A 172 -24.86 1.06 7.86
CA HIS A 172 -25.68 0.48 6.80
C HIS A 172 -24.85 -0.08 5.65
N VAL A 173 -25.35 -1.15 5.07
CA VAL A 173 -24.75 -1.83 3.91
C VAL A 173 -25.79 -1.98 2.82
N VAL A 174 -25.40 -1.68 1.58
CA VAL A 174 -26.20 -1.94 0.39
C VAL A 174 -25.66 -3.19 -0.29
N GLU A 175 -26.55 -4.12 -0.54
CA GLU A 175 -26.29 -5.32 -1.33
C GLU A 175 -27.21 -5.36 -2.55
N GLY A 176 -26.82 -6.11 -3.57
CA GLY A 176 -27.61 -6.21 -4.78
C GLY A 176 -27.10 -7.22 -5.77
N SER A 177 -27.83 -7.35 -6.86
CA SER A 177 -27.50 -8.20 -7.99
C SER A 177 -27.89 -7.53 -9.30
N VAL A 178 -27.12 -7.76 -10.36
CA VAL A 178 -27.40 -7.28 -11.71
C VAL A 178 -27.48 -8.46 -12.67
N GLN A 179 -28.52 -8.49 -13.48
CA GLN A 179 -28.67 -9.41 -14.60
C GLN A 179 -28.92 -8.60 -15.87
N ARG A 180 -27.97 -8.69 -16.80
CA ARG A 180 -28.09 -8.10 -18.14
C ARG A 180 -28.48 -9.18 -19.13
N SER A 181 -29.43 -8.84 -19.98
CA SER A 181 -29.79 -9.55 -21.20
C SER A 181 -29.79 -8.56 -22.36
N VAL A 182 -29.97 -9.04 -23.60
CA VAL A 182 -29.75 -8.26 -24.84
C VAL A 182 -30.30 -6.83 -24.77
N ASN A 183 -31.57 -6.65 -24.35
CA ASN A 183 -32.20 -5.32 -24.26
C ASN A 183 -32.91 -5.06 -22.92
N ARG A 184 -32.58 -5.84 -21.88
CA ARG A 184 -33.17 -5.66 -20.55
C ARG A 184 -32.13 -5.78 -19.47
N VAL A 185 -32.33 -5.00 -18.42
CA VAL A 185 -31.55 -5.08 -17.19
C VAL A 185 -32.49 -5.34 -16.02
N ARG A 186 -32.11 -6.31 -15.19
CA ARG A 186 -32.71 -6.53 -13.89
C ARG A 186 -31.71 -6.17 -12.80
N VAL A 187 -32.08 -5.24 -11.93
CA VAL A 187 -31.27 -4.83 -10.77
C VAL A 187 -32.08 -5.10 -9.51
N ASN A 188 -31.51 -5.84 -8.58
CA ASN A 188 -32.04 -5.96 -7.22
C ASN A 188 -31.11 -5.17 -6.30
N ALA A 189 -31.66 -4.35 -5.42
CA ALA A 189 -30.90 -3.63 -4.41
C ALA A 189 -31.64 -3.69 -3.07
N GLN A 190 -30.88 -3.79 -1.99
CA GLN A 190 -31.39 -3.78 -0.63
C GLN A 190 -30.47 -2.98 0.30
N LEU A 191 -31.07 -2.30 1.27
CA LEU A 191 -30.39 -1.58 2.33
C LEU A 191 -30.59 -2.35 3.64
N VAL A 192 -29.49 -2.67 4.32
CA VAL A 192 -29.47 -3.48 5.53
C VAL A 192 -28.78 -2.72 6.66
N ASP A 193 -29.35 -2.77 7.87
CA ASP A 193 -28.64 -2.35 9.09
C ASP A 193 -27.59 -3.41 9.43
N ALA A 194 -26.31 -3.05 9.33
CA ALA A 194 -25.19 -3.95 9.52
C ALA A 194 -25.14 -4.54 10.93
N ARG A 195 -25.66 -3.83 11.94
CA ARG A 195 -25.57 -4.22 13.35
C ARG A 195 -26.56 -5.34 13.67
N THR A 196 -27.78 -5.21 13.13
CA THR A 196 -28.90 -6.10 13.45
C THR A 196 -29.22 -7.09 12.33
N ASP A 197 -28.55 -6.98 11.17
CA ASP A 197 -28.84 -7.76 9.97
C ASP A 197 -30.28 -7.58 9.47
N ARG A 198 -30.86 -6.40 9.75
CA ARG A 198 -32.27 -6.10 9.45
C ARG A 198 -32.35 -5.37 8.12
N GLN A 199 -33.09 -5.93 7.17
CA GLN A 199 -33.42 -5.23 5.93
C GLN A 199 -34.31 -4.01 6.25
N LEU A 200 -33.85 -2.83 5.85
CA LEU A 200 -34.58 -1.57 5.98
C LEU A 200 -35.39 -1.27 4.71
N TRP A 201 -34.84 -1.64 3.56
CA TRP A 201 -35.47 -1.43 2.26
C TRP A 201 -34.95 -2.47 1.25
N GLY A 202 -35.76 -2.79 0.25
CA GLY A 202 -35.31 -3.58 -0.90
C GLY A 202 -36.27 -3.46 -2.07
N GLN A 203 -35.73 -3.46 -3.28
CA GLN A 203 -36.52 -3.29 -4.50
C GLN A 203 -35.87 -4.01 -5.69
N SER A 204 -36.73 -4.48 -6.59
CA SER A 204 -36.36 -5.08 -7.87
C SER A 204 -36.81 -4.20 -9.01
N TYR A 205 -35.88 -3.91 -9.92
CA TYR A 205 -36.10 -3.16 -11.14
C TYR A 205 -35.90 -4.12 -12.31
N ASP A 206 -36.86 -4.18 -13.23
CA ASP A 206 -36.74 -4.98 -14.45
C ASP A 206 -37.23 -4.12 -15.60
N ARG A 207 -36.31 -3.48 -16.32
CA ARG A 207 -36.59 -2.47 -17.35
C ARG A 207 -35.74 -2.66 -18.59
N ASP A 208 -35.91 -1.77 -19.57
CA ASP A 208 -35.05 -1.70 -20.73
C ASP A 208 -33.62 -1.37 -20.32
N LEU A 209 -32.62 -1.86 -21.06
CA LEU A 209 -31.21 -1.59 -20.74
C LEU A 209 -30.90 -0.08 -20.77
N THR A 210 -31.60 0.68 -21.60
CA THR A 210 -31.47 2.14 -21.70
C THR A 210 -31.89 2.87 -20.42
N ASP A 211 -32.68 2.24 -19.54
CA ASP A 211 -33.11 2.81 -18.26
C ASP A 211 -32.09 2.60 -17.12
N VAL A 212 -30.93 1.99 -17.38
CA VAL A 212 -29.97 1.60 -16.32
C VAL A 212 -29.53 2.79 -15.45
N PHE A 213 -29.30 3.96 -16.04
CA PHE A 213 -28.89 5.15 -15.29
C PHE A 213 -30.03 5.74 -14.43
N ALA A 214 -31.27 5.64 -14.91
CA ALA A 214 -32.45 6.03 -14.13
C ALA A 214 -32.62 5.11 -12.92
N ILE A 215 -32.43 3.80 -13.10
CA ILE A 215 -32.47 2.82 -11.99
C ILE A 215 -31.42 3.16 -10.91
N GLN A 216 -30.18 3.48 -11.31
CA GLN A 216 -29.12 3.85 -10.36
C GLN A 216 -29.47 5.11 -9.56
N SER A 217 -30.05 6.11 -10.23
CA SER A 217 -30.52 7.36 -9.61
C SER A 217 -31.67 7.11 -8.62
N GLU A 218 -32.64 6.29 -9.01
CA GLU A 218 -33.77 5.88 -8.16
C GLU A 218 -33.28 5.13 -6.92
N ILE A 219 -32.31 4.20 -7.07
CA ILE A 219 -31.71 3.48 -5.94
C ILE A 219 -30.99 4.45 -4.99
N ALA A 220 -30.18 5.37 -5.51
CA ALA A 220 -29.46 6.35 -4.68
C ALA A 220 -30.41 7.25 -3.88
N LYS A 221 -31.48 7.75 -4.52
CA LYS A 221 -32.52 8.54 -3.85
C LYS A 221 -33.27 7.73 -2.80
N ALA A 222 -33.69 6.51 -3.13
CA ALA A 222 -34.39 5.64 -2.19
C ALA A 222 -33.54 5.36 -0.95
N ILE A 223 -32.24 5.07 -1.11
CA ILE A 223 -31.33 4.88 0.02
C ILE A 223 -31.24 6.15 0.87
N ALA A 224 -31.08 7.31 0.23
CA ALA A 224 -30.96 8.57 0.94
C ALA A 224 -32.24 8.92 1.73
N ASP A 225 -33.42 8.65 1.17
CA ASP A 225 -34.72 8.82 1.83
C ASP A 225 -34.87 7.88 3.04
N GLN A 226 -34.50 6.60 2.88
CA GLN A 226 -34.58 5.61 3.97
C GLN A 226 -33.65 5.96 5.14
N LEU A 227 -32.51 6.58 4.85
CA LEU A 227 -31.57 7.08 5.85
C LEU A 227 -31.90 8.49 6.34
N GLN A 228 -32.99 9.08 5.84
CA GLN A 228 -33.43 10.43 6.15
C GLN A 228 -32.31 11.47 5.93
N ALA A 229 -31.50 11.26 4.89
CA ALA A 229 -30.45 12.19 4.50
C ALA A 229 -31.07 13.48 3.95
N LYS A 230 -30.48 14.62 4.28
CA LYS A 230 -30.90 15.91 3.73
C LYS A 230 -30.28 16.09 2.35
N LEU A 231 -31.11 16.15 1.31
CA LEU A 231 -30.69 16.49 -0.04
C LEU A 231 -31.01 17.95 -0.33
N SER A 232 -30.00 18.70 -0.75
CA SER A 232 -30.20 20.00 -1.38
C SER A 232 -30.69 19.84 -2.82
N PRO A 233 -31.36 20.85 -3.40
CA PRO A 233 -31.74 20.82 -4.82
C PRO A 233 -30.54 20.62 -5.76
N ARG A 234 -29.35 21.09 -5.38
CA ARG A 234 -28.12 20.89 -6.17
C ARG A 234 -27.70 19.43 -6.19
N GLU A 235 -27.69 18.77 -5.04
CA GLU A 235 -27.35 17.35 -4.92
C GLU A 235 -28.37 16.49 -5.66
N GLU A 236 -29.67 16.83 -5.54
CA GLU A 236 -30.74 16.12 -6.25
C GLU A 236 -30.55 16.18 -7.77
N ASN A 237 -30.35 17.37 -8.34
CA ASN A 237 -30.08 17.54 -9.76
C ASN A 237 -28.79 16.80 -10.20
N ALA A 238 -27.78 16.75 -9.32
CA ALA A 238 -26.52 16.06 -9.61
C ALA A 238 -26.67 14.53 -9.59
N ILE A 239 -27.61 14.00 -8.80
CA ILE A 239 -27.94 12.57 -8.76
C ILE A 239 -28.76 12.16 -9.99
N GLU A 240 -29.70 13.00 -10.43
CA GLU A 240 -30.56 12.70 -11.59
C GLU A 240 -29.85 12.79 -12.94
N ARG A 241 -28.69 13.45 -13.00
CA ARG A 241 -27.95 13.60 -14.26
C ARG A 241 -27.23 12.28 -14.60
N PRO A 242 -27.56 11.62 -15.73
CA PRO A 242 -26.88 10.41 -16.14
C PRO A 242 -25.40 10.68 -16.50
N PRO A 243 -24.51 9.69 -16.32
CA PRO A 243 -23.10 9.85 -16.66
C PRO A 243 -22.85 9.99 -18.16
N THR A 244 -23.63 9.31 -18.99
CA THR A 244 -23.58 9.32 -20.46
C THR A 244 -24.94 8.89 -21.02
N GLY A 245 -25.21 9.22 -22.28
CA GLY A 245 -26.33 8.66 -23.05
C GLY A 245 -25.99 7.37 -23.80
N ASP A 246 -24.72 6.93 -23.79
CA ASP A 246 -24.24 5.76 -24.55
C ASP A 246 -23.74 4.66 -23.60
N ILE A 247 -24.46 3.54 -23.59
CA ILE A 247 -24.12 2.35 -22.80
C ILE A 247 -22.77 1.74 -23.23
N THR A 248 -22.42 1.81 -24.51
CA THR A 248 -21.13 1.32 -25.02
C THR A 248 -19.98 2.15 -24.45
N ALA A 249 -20.14 3.47 -24.43
CA ALA A 249 -19.17 4.35 -23.80
C ALA A 249 -19.04 4.05 -22.30
N PHE A 250 -20.15 3.81 -21.61
CA PHE A 250 -20.17 3.42 -20.19
C PHE A 250 -19.48 2.07 -19.92
N ASP A 251 -19.69 1.07 -20.78
CA ASP A 251 -19.05 -0.24 -20.68
C ASP A 251 -17.52 -0.11 -20.83
N LEU A 252 -17.04 0.67 -21.81
CA LEU A 252 -15.62 0.97 -22.01
C LEU A 252 -15.01 1.69 -20.80
N TYR A 253 -15.68 2.74 -20.31
CA TYR A 253 -15.28 3.49 -19.12
C TYR A 253 -15.17 2.60 -17.88
N THR A 254 -16.16 1.73 -17.66
CA THR A 254 -16.19 0.82 -16.51
C THR A 254 -15.06 -0.20 -16.57
N ARG A 255 -14.75 -0.74 -17.75
CA ARG A 255 -13.60 -1.64 -17.94
C ARG A 255 -12.29 -0.92 -17.63
N ALA A 256 -12.13 0.33 -18.07
CA ALA A 256 -10.96 1.14 -17.76
C ALA A 256 -10.80 1.36 -16.24
N LYS A 257 -11.87 1.74 -15.52
CA LYS A 257 -11.80 1.90 -14.06
C LYS A 257 -11.40 0.63 -13.33
N ASN A 258 -11.92 -0.52 -13.77
CA ASN A 258 -11.57 -1.81 -13.15
C ASN A 258 -10.08 -2.16 -13.34
N LEU A 259 -9.49 -1.86 -14.51
CA LEU A 259 -8.04 -1.98 -14.69
C LEU A 259 -7.28 -1.10 -13.70
N LEU A 260 -7.70 0.16 -13.53
CA LEU A 260 -7.02 1.13 -12.66
C LEU A 260 -7.10 0.76 -11.17
N LEU A 261 -8.16 0.07 -10.74
CA LEU A 261 -8.33 -0.37 -9.35
C LEU A 261 -7.33 -1.47 -8.95
N THR A 262 -6.92 -2.33 -9.87
CA THR A 262 -6.00 -3.45 -9.63
C THR A 262 -4.54 -3.11 -9.94
N THR A 263 -4.25 -1.84 -10.22
CA THR A 263 -2.99 -1.42 -10.86
C THR A 263 -1.88 -1.03 -9.87
N SER A 264 -2.20 -0.72 -8.62
CA SER A 264 -1.19 -0.35 -7.61
C SER A 264 -0.19 -1.50 -7.37
N PHE A 265 1.10 -1.22 -7.59
CA PHE A 265 2.25 -2.13 -7.34
C PHE A 265 2.25 -3.48 -8.07
N SER A 266 1.56 -3.59 -9.20
CA SER A 266 1.68 -4.76 -10.08
C SER A 266 2.78 -4.56 -11.12
N SER A 267 3.52 -5.63 -11.47
CA SER A 267 4.37 -5.66 -12.67
C SER A 267 3.61 -5.35 -13.97
N SER A 268 2.28 -5.48 -13.95
CA SER A 268 1.38 -5.11 -15.05
C SER A 268 0.94 -3.64 -15.05
N ALA A 269 1.38 -2.82 -14.09
CA ALA A 269 0.81 -1.49 -13.86
C ALA A 269 0.86 -0.58 -15.09
N LYS A 270 2.04 -0.49 -15.74
CA LYS A 270 2.21 0.27 -16.98
C LYS A 270 1.25 -0.19 -18.09
N ALA A 271 1.12 -1.51 -18.27
CA ALA A 271 0.25 -2.07 -19.29
C ALA A 271 -1.23 -1.77 -19.01
N ASN A 272 -1.66 -1.88 -17.76
CA ASN A 272 -3.03 -1.58 -17.35
C ASN A 272 -3.36 -0.10 -17.52
N PHE A 273 -2.47 0.83 -17.16
CA PHE A 273 -2.67 2.25 -17.40
C PHE A 273 -2.79 2.59 -18.89
N LEU A 274 -1.93 2.00 -19.74
CA LEU A 274 -2.00 2.20 -21.18
C LEU A 274 -3.30 1.65 -21.78
N GLN A 275 -3.72 0.45 -21.35
CA GLN A 275 -4.98 -0.15 -21.79
C GLN A 275 -6.19 0.65 -21.29
N ALA A 276 -6.16 1.15 -20.06
CA ALA A 276 -7.20 2.02 -19.53
C ALA A 276 -7.30 3.33 -20.34
N ALA A 277 -6.17 3.94 -20.71
CA ALA A 277 -6.16 5.13 -21.56
C ALA A 277 -6.77 4.85 -22.93
N ASP A 278 -6.47 3.70 -23.55
CA ASP A 278 -7.06 3.30 -24.83
C ASP A 278 -8.59 3.13 -24.73
N LEU A 279 -9.07 2.39 -23.72
CA LEU A 279 -10.51 2.22 -23.47
C LEU A 279 -11.22 3.55 -23.21
N LEU A 280 -10.60 4.47 -22.46
CA LEU A 280 -11.16 5.79 -22.19
C LEU A 280 -11.19 6.67 -23.45
N ASN A 281 -10.18 6.59 -24.31
CA ASN A 281 -10.19 7.26 -25.61
C ASN A 281 -11.33 6.73 -26.51
N GLN A 282 -11.55 5.42 -26.52
CA GLN A 282 -12.69 4.84 -27.23
C GLN A 282 -14.04 5.30 -26.62
N ALA A 283 -14.13 5.38 -25.29
CA ALA A 283 -15.35 5.85 -24.62
C ALA A 283 -15.70 7.29 -25.01
N VAL A 284 -14.74 8.22 -25.02
CA VAL A 284 -14.98 9.61 -25.43
C VAL A 284 -15.14 9.77 -26.94
N ALA A 285 -14.68 8.82 -27.75
CA ALA A 285 -14.96 8.79 -29.18
C ALA A 285 -16.42 8.38 -29.47
N HIS A 286 -16.97 7.47 -28.66
CA HIS A 286 -18.38 7.08 -28.69
C HIS A 286 -19.30 8.20 -28.19
N ASP A 287 -18.95 8.79 -27.04
CA ASP A 287 -19.68 9.93 -26.48
C ASP A 287 -18.70 11.07 -26.11
N PRO A 288 -18.51 12.06 -27.02
CA PRO A 288 -17.68 13.24 -26.75
C PRO A 288 -18.21 14.14 -25.62
N SER A 289 -19.41 13.89 -25.11
CA SER A 289 -19.97 14.59 -23.95
C SER A 289 -19.76 13.83 -22.62
N PHE A 290 -19.10 12.66 -22.66
CA PHE A 290 -18.89 11.81 -21.49
C PHE A 290 -17.82 12.38 -20.54
N PHE A 291 -18.24 13.37 -19.76
CA PHE A 291 -17.39 14.12 -18.85
C PHE A 291 -16.55 13.26 -17.90
N GLN A 292 -17.14 12.23 -17.27
CA GLN A 292 -16.42 11.39 -16.31
C GLN A 292 -15.25 10.64 -16.97
N ALA A 293 -15.38 10.27 -18.24
CA ALA A 293 -14.31 9.62 -18.98
C ALA A 293 -13.13 10.57 -19.23
N TYR A 294 -13.36 11.86 -19.49
CA TYR A 294 -12.28 12.86 -19.57
C TYR A 294 -11.57 13.06 -18.24
N CYS A 295 -12.29 13.18 -17.11
CA CYS A 295 -11.67 13.26 -15.78
C CYS A 295 -10.80 12.03 -15.47
N GLN A 296 -11.28 10.83 -15.85
CA GLN A 296 -10.54 9.59 -15.64
C GLN A 296 -9.33 9.47 -16.59
N LEU A 297 -9.44 9.99 -17.82
CA LEU A 297 -8.36 10.02 -18.80
C LEU A 297 -7.23 10.95 -18.35
N ALA A 298 -7.57 12.13 -17.80
CA ALA A 298 -6.61 13.04 -17.17
C ALA A 298 -5.81 12.33 -16.08
N TYR A 299 -6.50 11.72 -15.10
CA TYR A 299 -5.85 10.94 -14.04
C TYR A 299 -4.93 9.84 -14.59
N THR A 300 -5.39 9.12 -15.62
CA THR A 300 -4.63 8.01 -16.22
C THR A 300 -3.32 8.50 -16.86
N HIS A 301 -3.37 9.63 -17.56
CA HIS A 301 -2.18 10.24 -18.15
C HIS A 301 -1.25 10.84 -17.09
N ASP A 302 -1.78 11.49 -16.05
CA ASP A 302 -0.98 12.00 -14.93
C ASP A 302 -0.30 10.87 -14.15
N ALA A 303 -0.97 9.73 -13.97
CA ALA A 303 -0.39 8.55 -13.33
C ALA A 303 0.74 7.94 -14.17
N LEU A 304 0.54 7.80 -15.49
CA LEU A 304 1.61 7.37 -16.41
C LEU A 304 2.84 8.29 -16.36
N TYR A 305 2.60 9.60 -16.28
CA TYR A 305 3.66 10.61 -16.21
C TYR A 305 4.41 10.58 -14.86
N SER A 306 3.67 10.67 -13.74
CA SER A 306 4.25 10.79 -12.40
C SER A 306 4.90 9.51 -11.89
N LEU A 307 4.41 8.33 -12.30
CA LEU A 307 5.04 7.05 -11.96
C LEU A 307 6.24 6.72 -12.87
N GLY A 308 6.63 7.63 -13.77
CA GLY A 308 7.78 7.45 -14.66
C GLY A 308 7.58 6.45 -15.80
N PHE A 309 6.37 5.93 -16.01
CA PHE A 309 6.08 5.00 -17.11
C PHE A 309 6.16 5.66 -18.49
N ASP A 310 5.83 6.96 -18.56
CA ASP A 310 5.98 7.84 -19.72
C ASP A 310 6.10 9.31 -19.27
N HIS A 311 7.31 9.72 -18.92
CA HIS A 311 7.60 11.07 -18.41
C HIS A 311 7.90 12.09 -19.53
N THR A 312 7.12 12.05 -20.62
CA THR A 312 7.33 12.95 -21.78
C THR A 312 6.44 14.18 -21.73
N PRO A 313 6.86 15.32 -22.32
CA PRO A 313 5.98 16.48 -22.49
C PRO A 313 4.69 16.15 -23.26
N ALA A 314 4.74 15.19 -24.17
CA ALA A 314 3.57 14.72 -24.91
C ALA A 314 2.54 14.03 -24.00
N ARG A 315 2.99 13.17 -23.05
CA ARG A 315 2.10 12.56 -22.07
C ARG A 315 1.44 13.60 -21.17
N LEU A 316 2.22 14.58 -20.71
CA LEU A 316 1.72 15.70 -19.91
C LEU A 316 0.68 16.54 -20.67
N ALA A 317 0.93 16.82 -21.95
CA ALA A 317 -0.02 17.54 -22.81
C ALA A 317 -1.33 16.76 -23.01
N LEU A 318 -1.30 15.42 -23.10
CA LEU A 318 -2.51 14.60 -23.16
C LEU A 318 -3.34 14.70 -21.87
N ALA A 319 -2.68 14.73 -20.70
CA ALA A 319 -3.37 14.95 -19.43
C ALA A 319 -4.06 16.33 -19.39
N GLY A 320 -3.33 17.39 -19.75
CA GLY A 320 -3.87 18.75 -19.84
C GLY A 320 -5.05 18.86 -20.82
N ALA A 321 -4.96 18.24 -22.00
CA ALA A 321 -6.05 18.25 -22.98
C ALA A 321 -7.32 17.55 -22.46
N ALA A 322 -7.19 16.48 -21.68
CA ALA A 322 -8.32 15.82 -21.03
C ALA A 322 -8.95 16.69 -19.93
N VAL A 323 -8.13 17.41 -19.14
CA VAL A 323 -8.61 18.41 -18.18
C VAL A 323 -9.39 19.53 -18.90
N ASP A 324 -8.82 20.11 -19.96
CA ASP A 324 -9.48 21.16 -20.74
C ASP A 324 -10.81 20.68 -21.34
N ALA A 325 -10.87 19.44 -21.81
CA ALA A 325 -12.11 18.84 -22.29
C ALA A 325 -13.17 18.72 -21.18
N ALA A 326 -12.79 18.28 -19.98
CA ALA A 326 -13.69 18.23 -18.83
C ALA A 326 -14.23 19.63 -18.46
N PHE A 327 -13.37 20.65 -18.42
CA PHE A 327 -13.79 22.04 -18.14
C PHE A 327 -14.70 22.62 -19.22
N ARG A 328 -14.48 22.31 -20.50
CA ARG A 328 -15.39 22.73 -21.58
C ARG A 328 -16.80 22.16 -21.41
N LEU A 329 -16.92 20.94 -20.89
CA LEU A 329 -18.21 20.28 -20.69
C LEU A 329 -18.91 20.75 -19.41
N ARG A 330 -18.17 20.84 -18.29
CA ARG A 330 -18.72 21.25 -16.99
C ARG A 330 -17.68 22.07 -16.20
N PRO A 331 -17.61 23.40 -16.39
CA PRO A 331 -16.59 24.23 -15.76
C PRO A 331 -16.73 24.34 -14.24
N ASP A 332 -17.95 24.23 -13.70
CA ASP A 332 -18.23 24.36 -12.27
C ASP A 332 -18.27 23.00 -11.52
N ALA A 333 -17.94 21.91 -12.21
CA ALA A 333 -18.00 20.56 -11.62
C ALA A 333 -16.75 20.27 -10.78
N GLY A 334 -16.95 19.84 -9.53
CA GLY A 334 -15.83 19.55 -8.64
C GLY A 334 -14.91 18.45 -9.15
N GLU A 335 -15.40 17.51 -9.96
CA GLU A 335 -14.56 16.47 -10.60
C GLU A 335 -13.60 17.05 -11.65
N ALA A 336 -13.96 18.15 -12.32
CA ALA A 336 -13.07 18.85 -13.24
C ALA A 336 -11.95 19.56 -12.47
N HIS A 337 -12.33 20.28 -11.40
CA HIS A 337 -11.38 20.90 -10.48
C HIS A 337 -10.45 19.87 -9.81
N LEU A 338 -10.98 18.72 -9.40
CA LEU A 338 -10.17 17.62 -8.86
C LEU A 338 -9.19 17.05 -9.91
N ALA A 339 -9.62 16.89 -11.16
CA ALA A 339 -8.72 16.46 -12.24
C ALA A 339 -7.61 17.48 -12.48
N ARG A 340 -7.93 18.78 -12.49
CA ARG A 340 -6.93 19.86 -12.61
C ARG A 340 -5.98 19.90 -11.43
N ALA A 341 -6.47 19.74 -10.21
CA ALA A 341 -5.62 19.65 -9.03
C ALA A 341 -4.62 18.48 -9.14
N GLY A 342 -5.09 17.32 -9.59
CA GLY A 342 -4.24 16.15 -9.83
C GLY A 342 -3.15 16.43 -10.87
N ASN A 343 -3.51 17.07 -11.97
CA ASN A 343 -2.60 17.45 -13.04
C ASN A 343 -1.56 18.50 -12.60
N LEU A 344 -1.98 19.52 -11.85
CA LEU A 344 -1.08 20.51 -11.26
C LEU A 344 -0.09 19.87 -10.27
N TYR A 345 -0.57 18.99 -9.38
CA TYR A 345 0.28 18.29 -8.42
C TYR A 345 1.27 17.33 -9.08
N ARG A 346 0.81 16.47 -10.01
CA ARG A 346 1.62 15.38 -10.59
C ARG A 346 2.47 15.82 -11.77
N GLY A 347 1.93 16.73 -12.59
CA GLY A 347 2.52 17.14 -13.85
C GLY A 347 3.39 18.39 -13.72
N TYR A 348 2.94 19.37 -12.96
CA TYR A 348 3.58 20.69 -12.88
C TYR A 348 4.23 21.00 -11.53
N LEU A 349 3.98 20.17 -10.51
CA LEU A 349 4.36 20.41 -9.11
C LEU A 349 3.86 21.78 -8.58
N ASP A 350 2.75 22.29 -9.14
CA ASP A 350 2.11 23.52 -8.70
C ASP A 350 1.17 23.22 -7.52
N TYR A 351 1.77 23.19 -6.34
CA TYR A 351 1.10 22.85 -5.08
C TYR A 351 0.03 23.85 -4.68
N ASP A 352 0.29 25.15 -4.82
CA ASP A 352 -0.67 26.19 -4.44
C ASP A 352 -1.85 26.23 -5.41
N GLY A 353 -1.59 26.11 -6.72
CA GLY A 353 -2.64 25.96 -7.72
C GLY A 353 -3.50 24.72 -7.47
N ALA A 354 -2.89 23.57 -7.17
CA ALA A 354 -3.61 22.34 -6.87
C ALA A 354 -4.51 22.47 -5.63
N LEU A 355 -4.05 23.14 -4.56
CA LEU A 355 -4.86 23.36 -3.36
C LEU A 355 -6.04 24.30 -3.60
N ALA A 356 -5.85 25.35 -4.41
CA ALA A 356 -6.94 26.25 -4.78
C ALA A 356 -8.06 25.51 -5.53
N GLU A 357 -7.69 24.63 -6.47
CA GLU A 357 -8.62 23.77 -7.19
C GLU A 357 -9.34 22.77 -6.25
N LEU A 358 -8.63 22.20 -5.26
CA LEU A 358 -9.20 21.28 -4.29
C LEU A 358 -10.25 21.93 -3.38
N GLU A 359 -10.08 23.20 -3.01
CA GLU A 359 -11.09 23.92 -2.24
C GLU A 359 -12.39 24.13 -3.03
N VAL A 360 -12.31 24.31 -4.35
CA VAL A 360 -13.49 24.37 -5.21
C VAL A 360 -14.11 22.97 -5.34
N ALA A 361 -13.28 21.95 -5.61
CA ALA A 361 -13.71 20.56 -5.77
C ALA A 361 -14.51 20.04 -4.57
N ARG A 362 -14.04 20.35 -3.35
CA ARG A 362 -14.66 19.91 -2.09
C ARG A 362 -16.11 20.39 -1.92
N GLN A 363 -16.51 21.47 -2.59
CA GLN A 363 -17.88 22.01 -2.47
C GLN A 363 -18.94 21.08 -3.07
N THR A 364 -18.58 20.25 -4.04
CA THR A 364 -19.51 19.28 -4.66
C THR A 364 -19.08 17.83 -4.49
N LEU A 365 -17.93 17.58 -3.88
CA LEU A 365 -17.37 16.26 -3.64
C LEU A 365 -17.16 16.01 -2.13
N PRO A 366 -18.22 16.06 -1.30
CA PRO A 366 -18.09 15.97 0.15
C PRO A 366 -17.56 14.61 0.64
N ASN A 367 -17.74 13.55 -0.14
CA ASN A 367 -17.27 12.20 0.16
C ASN A 367 -16.23 11.65 -0.83
N ASP A 368 -15.66 12.48 -1.72
CA ASP A 368 -14.59 11.99 -2.60
C ASP A 368 -13.27 11.98 -1.84
N LEU A 369 -12.78 10.77 -1.54
CA LEU A 369 -11.53 10.57 -0.79
C LEU A 369 -10.34 11.28 -1.42
N ARG A 370 -10.31 11.42 -2.76
CA ARG A 370 -9.16 11.95 -3.51
C ARG A 370 -8.92 13.41 -3.20
N VAL A 371 -9.97 14.14 -2.79
CA VAL A 371 -9.84 15.53 -2.33
C VAL A 371 -8.96 15.57 -1.07
N PHE A 372 -9.26 14.72 -0.10
CA PHE A 372 -8.51 14.65 1.16
C PHE A 372 -7.12 14.04 0.97
N GLU A 373 -7.02 12.97 0.18
CA GLU A 373 -5.74 12.34 -0.17
C GLU A 373 -4.77 13.35 -0.79
N LEU A 374 -5.20 14.07 -1.84
CA LEU A 374 -4.34 14.98 -2.58
C LEU A 374 -3.93 16.19 -1.73
N LYS A 375 -4.85 16.75 -0.95
CA LYS A 375 -4.53 17.80 0.05
C LYS A 375 -3.47 17.31 1.02
N GLY A 376 -3.64 16.11 1.56
CA GLY A 376 -2.68 15.49 2.47
C GLY A 376 -1.28 15.41 1.87
N TYR A 377 -1.16 14.87 0.65
CA TYR A 377 0.14 14.78 -0.02
C TYR A 377 0.78 16.14 -0.28
N ILE A 378 0.02 17.13 -0.74
CA ILE A 378 0.54 18.47 -1.04
C ILE A 378 0.98 19.17 0.25
N GLU A 379 0.14 19.15 1.28
CA GLU A 379 0.42 19.75 2.58
C GLU A 379 1.68 19.15 3.21
N ARG A 380 1.91 17.83 3.06
CA ARG A 380 3.14 17.17 3.49
C ARG A 380 4.37 17.74 2.78
N ARG A 381 4.31 17.94 1.45
CA ARG A 381 5.42 18.51 0.66
C ARG A 381 5.68 19.98 1.01
N GLN A 382 4.65 20.72 1.41
CA GLN A 382 4.75 22.12 1.85
C GLN A 382 5.06 22.29 3.35
N GLY A 383 5.29 21.20 4.09
CA GLY A 383 5.64 21.25 5.50
C GLY A 383 4.47 21.51 6.46
N ARG A 384 3.22 21.40 5.99
CA ARG A 384 1.99 21.52 6.80
C ARG A 384 1.55 20.15 7.31
N TRP A 385 2.31 19.59 8.23
CA TRP A 385 2.22 18.17 8.60
C TRP A 385 0.97 17.80 9.41
N GLU A 386 0.51 18.69 10.29
CA GLU A 386 -0.71 18.50 11.06
C GLU A 386 -1.95 18.52 10.15
N GLU A 387 -2.03 19.48 9.22
CA GLU A 387 -3.07 19.52 8.18
C GLU A 387 -3.02 18.25 7.33
N SER A 388 -1.81 17.88 6.86
CA SER A 388 -1.60 16.70 6.03
C SER A 388 -2.14 15.45 6.72
N THR A 389 -1.78 15.24 7.98
CA THR A 389 -2.18 14.05 8.72
C THR A 389 -3.69 14.02 8.91
N ARG A 390 -4.33 15.15 9.29
CA ARG A 390 -5.79 15.21 9.40
C ARG A 390 -6.50 14.86 8.09
N ASN A 391 -6.00 15.35 6.95
CA ASN A 391 -6.56 15.04 5.64
C ASN A 391 -6.35 13.57 5.25
N LEU A 392 -5.17 12.98 5.51
CA LEU A 392 -4.92 11.56 5.26
C LEU A 392 -5.74 10.63 6.19
N GLU A 393 -5.91 11.00 7.46
CA GLU A 393 -6.80 10.30 8.40
C GLU A 393 -8.24 10.32 7.89
N ARG A 394 -8.72 11.48 7.41
CA ARG A 394 -10.05 11.59 6.82
C ARG A 394 -10.20 10.75 5.55
N ALA A 395 -9.18 10.66 4.70
CA ALA A 395 -9.19 9.77 3.54
C ALA A 395 -9.32 8.30 3.96
N ILE A 396 -8.64 7.88 5.05
CA ILE A 396 -8.75 6.52 5.59
C ILE A 396 -10.11 6.27 6.24
N GLU A 397 -10.80 7.27 6.80
CA GLU A 397 -12.17 7.09 7.28
C GLU A 397 -13.17 6.78 6.15
N LEU A 398 -12.90 7.28 4.95
CA LEU A 398 -13.69 7.04 3.73
C LEU A 398 -13.22 5.77 2.99
N ASP A 399 -11.97 5.36 3.18
CA ASP A 399 -11.39 4.18 2.53
C ASP A 399 -10.57 3.31 3.52
N PRO A 400 -11.22 2.76 4.57
CA PRO A 400 -10.55 2.16 5.74
C PRO A 400 -9.77 0.88 5.46
N ARG A 401 -10.00 0.27 4.30
CA ARG A 401 -9.34 -0.96 3.84
C ARG A 401 -8.55 -0.75 2.55
N ASN A 402 -8.20 0.50 2.21
CA ASN A 402 -7.25 0.78 1.16
C ASN A 402 -5.82 0.60 1.68
N PHE A 403 -5.22 -0.51 1.26
CA PHE A 403 -3.88 -0.93 1.63
C PHE A 403 -2.83 0.17 1.39
N PHE A 404 -2.85 0.80 0.21
CA PHE A 404 -1.89 1.85 -0.14
C PHE A 404 -2.03 3.09 0.74
N MET A 405 -3.26 3.53 1.02
CA MET A 405 -3.49 4.69 1.90
C MET A 405 -2.98 4.45 3.32
N LEU A 406 -3.10 3.22 3.83
CA LEU A 406 -2.55 2.84 5.14
C LEU A 406 -1.02 2.92 5.15
N GLN A 407 -0.34 2.50 4.09
CA GLN A 407 1.11 2.67 3.96
C GLN A 407 1.50 4.16 3.87
N GLN A 408 0.76 4.98 3.11
CA GLN A 408 1.09 6.39 2.93
C GLN A 408 0.98 7.22 4.22
N ILE A 409 -0.02 6.93 5.07
CA ILE A 409 -0.11 7.59 6.38
C ILE A 409 0.96 7.05 7.34
N ALA A 410 1.30 5.76 7.28
CA ALA A 410 2.34 5.17 8.11
C ALA A 410 3.69 5.88 7.90
N ILE A 411 4.05 6.14 6.63
CA ILE A 411 5.22 6.94 6.27
C ILE A 411 5.16 8.32 6.95
N SER A 412 4.01 9.00 6.90
CA SER A 412 3.84 10.33 7.52
C SER A 412 4.03 10.28 9.04
N TYR A 413 3.53 9.23 9.70
CA TYR A 413 3.77 9.01 11.13
C TYR A 413 5.24 8.74 11.44
N GLY A 414 5.96 7.98 10.60
CA GLY A 414 7.40 7.77 10.73
C GLY A 414 8.21 9.07 10.70
N TYR A 415 7.91 9.98 9.76
CA TYR A 415 8.51 11.33 9.71
C TYR A 415 8.24 12.15 10.97
N LEU A 416 7.03 12.02 11.51
CA LEU A 416 6.61 12.66 12.76
C LEU A 416 7.12 11.94 14.02
N ARG A 417 7.80 10.80 13.85
CA ARG A 417 8.23 9.88 14.93
C ARG A 417 7.09 9.39 15.82
N ARG A 418 5.89 9.31 15.24
CA ARG A 418 4.67 8.74 15.81
C ARG A 418 4.69 7.22 15.58
N TYR A 419 5.74 6.56 16.08
CA TYR A 419 6.06 5.15 15.76
C TYR A 419 4.96 4.17 16.19
N ALA A 420 4.22 4.48 17.26
CA ALA A 420 3.10 3.67 17.70
C ALA A 420 1.94 3.72 16.67
N GLU A 421 1.62 4.90 16.16
CA GLU A 421 0.61 5.06 15.11
C GLU A 421 1.07 4.51 13.76
N GLU A 422 2.35 4.69 13.41
CA GLU A 422 2.96 4.06 12.23
C GLU A 422 2.76 2.54 12.25
N LYS A 423 3.18 1.89 13.34
CA LYS A 423 3.02 0.44 13.50
C LYS A 423 1.57 0.00 13.42
N ALA A 424 0.65 0.72 14.08
CA ALA A 424 -0.77 0.41 14.04
C ALA A 424 -1.35 0.47 12.62
N MET A 425 -0.90 1.39 11.76
CA MET A 425 -1.34 1.47 10.37
C MET A 425 -0.75 0.36 9.50
N LEU A 426 0.53 0.00 9.71
CA LEU A 426 1.16 -1.12 9.01
C LEU A 426 0.51 -2.46 9.41
N ASP A 427 0.19 -2.66 10.68
CA ASP A 427 -0.50 -3.85 11.16
C ASP A 427 -1.92 -3.96 10.56
N ARG A 428 -2.63 -2.83 10.37
CA ARG A 428 -3.90 -2.78 9.62
C ARG A 428 -3.73 -3.13 8.14
N ALA A 429 -2.67 -2.65 7.50
CA ALA A 429 -2.35 -2.99 6.11
C ALA A 429 -2.08 -4.49 5.97
N LEU A 430 -1.32 -5.09 6.88
CA LEU A 430 -1.06 -6.54 6.92
C LEU A 430 -2.29 -7.38 7.27
N ALA A 431 -3.29 -6.82 7.94
CA ALA A 431 -4.57 -7.51 8.12
C ALA A 431 -5.39 -7.61 6.82
N ILE A 432 -5.09 -6.76 5.82
CA ILE A 432 -5.72 -6.79 4.49
C ILE A 432 -4.88 -7.64 3.54
N GLU A 433 -3.57 -7.42 3.51
CA GLU A 433 -2.62 -8.18 2.68
C GLU A 433 -1.53 -8.84 3.55
N PRO A 434 -1.80 -9.99 4.19
CA PRO A 434 -0.89 -10.62 5.16
C PRO A 434 0.42 -11.14 4.57
N ASN A 435 0.56 -11.13 3.25
CA ASN A 435 1.72 -11.65 2.53
C ASN A 435 2.55 -10.57 1.86
N ASP A 436 2.16 -9.30 1.98
CA ASP A 436 2.95 -8.21 1.43
C ASP A 436 4.31 -8.11 2.15
N ILE A 437 5.38 -8.28 1.37
CA ILE A 437 6.74 -8.44 1.89
C ILE A 437 7.30 -7.09 2.34
N ASP A 438 7.00 -6.03 1.60
CA ASP A 438 7.51 -4.69 1.88
C ASP A 438 6.90 -4.15 3.19
N THR A 439 5.59 -4.33 3.40
CA THR A 439 4.90 -3.92 4.64
C THR A 439 5.34 -4.74 5.84
N LYS A 440 5.61 -6.05 5.69
CA LYS A 440 6.17 -6.86 6.77
C LYS A 440 7.52 -6.31 7.23
N THR A 441 8.38 -6.00 6.27
CA THR A 441 9.74 -5.52 6.53
C THR A 441 9.70 -4.10 7.11
N ALA A 442 8.84 -3.22 6.59
CA ALA A 442 8.59 -1.90 7.15
C ALA A 442 8.03 -1.95 8.59
N SER A 443 7.07 -2.84 8.89
CA SER A 443 6.54 -2.99 10.26
C SER A 443 7.63 -3.47 11.24
N ALA A 444 8.53 -4.32 10.77
CA ALA A 444 9.67 -4.80 11.55
C ALA A 444 10.77 -3.73 11.74
N SER A 445 10.96 -2.83 10.76
CA SER A 445 11.95 -1.75 10.83
C SER A 445 11.55 -0.59 11.75
N VAL A 446 10.27 -0.48 12.15
CA VAL A 446 9.82 0.52 13.14
C VAL A 446 10.63 0.43 14.44
N GLU A 447 10.89 -0.78 14.94
CA GLU A 447 11.67 -0.97 16.18
C GLU A 447 13.15 -0.61 16.00
N PHE A 448 13.70 -0.82 14.80
CA PHE A 448 15.02 -0.33 14.44
C PHE A 448 15.07 1.19 14.53
N HIS A 449 14.14 1.90 13.89
CA HIS A 449 14.12 3.36 13.90
C HIS A 449 13.82 3.95 15.29
N TRP A 450 12.83 3.40 15.99
CA TRP A 450 12.37 3.88 17.28
C TRP A 450 13.39 3.56 18.39
N LYS A 451 13.72 2.29 18.59
CA LYS A 451 14.45 1.81 19.78
C LYS A 451 15.88 1.39 19.51
N ALA A 452 16.34 1.49 18.26
CA ALA A 452 17.61 0.92 17.83
C ALA A 452 17.67 -0.60 18.09
N ASP A 453 16.55 -1.29 17.90
CA ASP A 453 16.45 -2.75 17.99
C ASP A 453 16.33 -3.36 16.59
N THR A 454 17.37 -4.06 16.15
CA THR A 454 17.42 -4.72 14.83
C THR A 454 16.81 -6.11 14.84
N LEU A 455 16.53 -6.70 16.02
CA LEU A 455 16.12 -8.09 16.13
C LEU A 455 14.83 -8.40 15.34
N PRO A 456 13.73 -7.63 15.46
CA PRO A 456 12.51 -7.91 14.70
C PRO A 456 12.72 -7.85 13.19
N LEU A 457 13.52 -6.89 12.73
CA LEU A 457 13.87 -6.71 11.33
C LEU A 457 14.67 -7.91 10.81
N ARG A 458 15.73 -8.31 11.54
CA ARG A 458 16.56 -9.47 11.18
C ARG A 458 15.76 -10.76 11.12
N GLU A 459 14.91 -11.03 12.12
CA GLU A 459 14.07 -12.24 12.15
C GLU A 459 13.10 -12.29 10.95
N THR A 460 12.53 -11.14 10.60
CA THR A 460 11.63 -11.01 9.44
C THR A 460 12.39 -11.27 8.14
N ILE A 461 13.56 -10.67 7.95
CA ILE A 461 14.44 -10.88 6.79
C ILE A 461 14.84 -12.35 6.67
N ASP A 462 15.30 -12.97 7.75
CA ASP A 462 15.74 -14.37 7.74
C ASP A 462 14.57 -15.33 7.44
N SER A 463 13.38 -15.05 7.98
CA SER A 463 12.17 -15.80 7.65
C SER A 463 11.82 -15.68 6.16
N ILE A 464 11.86 -14.48 5.57
CA ILE A 464 11.55 -14.27 4.15
C ILE A 464 12.61 -14.97 3.27
N ARG A 465 13.90 -14.84 3.59
CA ARG A 465 14.98 -15.53 2.88
C ARG A 465 14.82 -17.05 2.90
N ALA A 466 14.34 -17.61 4.02
CA ALA A 466 14.14 -19.04 4.16
C ALA A 466 12.87 -19.56 3.46
N THR A 467 11.80 -18.76 3.42
CA THR A 467 10.47 -19.20 2.98
C THR A 467 10.06 -18.69 1.59
N ASN A 468 10.65 -17.58 1.13
CA ASN A 468 10.36 -16.96 -0.15
C ASN A 468 11.64 -16.33 -0.78
N PRO A 469 12.56 -17.16 -1.31
CA PRO A 469 13.81 -16.67 -1.90
C PRO A 469 13.65 -15.68 -3.06
N ASP A 470 12.55 -15.78 -3.81
CA ASP A 470 12.27 -14.89 -4.96
C ASP A 470 11.95 -13.45 -4.50
N ALA A 471 11.55 -13.27 -3.23
CA ALA A 471 11.30 -11.96 -2.64
C ALA A 471 12.56 -11.29 -2.06
N VAL A 472 13.71 -11.96 -2.07
CA VAL A 472 14.95 -11.44 -1.47
C VAL A 472 15.42 -10.11 -2.08
N PRO A 473 15.30 -9.86 -3.40
CA PRO A 473 15.61 -8.55 -3.97
C PRO A 473 14.74 -7.42 -3.42
N HIS A 474 13.48 -7.69 -3.05
CA HIS A 474 12.56 -6.68 -2.52
C HIS A 474 12.94 -6.21 -1.11
N ILE A 475 13.53 -7.10 -0.30
CA ILE A 475 13.98 -6.78 1.06
C ILE A 475 15.46 -6.42 1.15
N ALA A 476 16.16 -6.32 0.02
CA ALA A 476 17.62 -6.18 0.00
C ALA A 476 18.08 -4.86 0.65
N ASP A 477 17.31 -3.78 0.48
CA ASP A 477 17.58 -2.47 1.09
C ASP A 477 17.51 -2.51 2.62
N ASP A 478 16.42 -3.06 3.16
CA ASP A 478 16.24 -3.25 4.60
C ASP A 478 17.24 -4.25 5.18
N TRP A 479 17.57 -5.31 4.43
CA TRP A 479 18.60 -6.26 4.82
C TRP A 479 19.97 -5.61 4.89
N LEU A 480 20.33 -4.77 3.93
CA LEU A 480 21.56 -4.01 3.95
C LEU A 480 21.61 -3.07 5.15
N ASN A 481 20.54 -2.30 5.40
CA ASN A 481 20.46 -1.41 6.57
C ASN A 481 20.61 -2.17 7.90
N CYS A 482 19.94 -3.30 8.04
CA CYS A 482 20.05 -4.17 9.22
C CYS A 482 21.48 -4.68 9.39
N ALA A 483 22.11 -5.18 8.32
CA ALA A 483 23.47 -5.70 8.37
C ALA A 483 24.51 -4.62 8.66
N LEU A 484 24.36 -3.42 8.10
CA LEU A 484 25.20 -2.26 8.41
C LEU A 484 25.06 -1.82 9.87
N ALA A 485 23.84 -1.82 10.41
CA ALA A 485 23.56 -1.50 11.81
C ALA A 485 24.22 -2.52 12.76
N GLU A 486 24.18 -3.80 12.40
CA GLU A 486 24.76 -4.91 13.18
C GLU A 486 26.26 -5.11 12.96
N ARG A 487 26.87 -4.37 12.03
CA ARG A 487 28.28 -4.52 11.63
C ARG A 487 28.62 -5.89 11.05
N ASP A 488 27.63 -6.55 10.45
CA ASP A 488 27.83 -7.82 9.75
C ASP A 488 28.20 -7.55 8.27
N ALA A 489 29.50 -7.48 8.01
CA ALA A 489 30.02 -7.29 6.66
C ALA A 489 29.66 -8.43 5.70
N GLY A 490 29.49 -9.66 6.21
CA GLY A 490 29.12 -10.82 5.41
C GLY A 490 27.66 -10.74 4.95
N ALA A 491 26.75 -10.46 5.89
CA ALA A 491 25.35 -10.23 5.58
C ALA A 491 25.17 -9.02 4.66
N ALA A 492 25.87 -7.91 4.91
CA ALA A 492 25.77 -6.72 4.07
C ALA A 492 26.26 -6.95 2.64
N LYS A 493 27.32 -7.75 2.46
CA LYS A 493 27.77 -8.17 1.12
C LYS A 493 26.72 -9.04 0.42
N ASN A 494 26.06 -9.95 1.13
CA ASN A 494 25.01 -10.79 0.57
C ASN A 494 23.76 -9.97 0.19
N ALA A 495 23.37 -9.00 1.03
CA ALA A 495 22.30 -8.06 0.74
C ALA A 495 22.61 -7.25 -0.53
N LEU A 496 23.85 -6.76 -0.66
CA LEU A 496 24.29 -6.04 -1.84
C LEU A 496 24.30 -6.92 -3.10
N VAL A 497 24.61 -8.22 -2.99
CA VAL A 497 24.48 -9.16 -4.11
C VAL A 497 23.01 -9.35 -4.50
N ALA A 498 22.10 -9.43 -3.54
CA ALA A 498 20.67 -9.55 -3.80
C ALA A 498 20.06 -8.30 -4.46
N LEU A 499 20.54 -7.11 -4.07
CA LEU A 499 20.09 -5.84 -4.63
C LEU A 499 20.43 -5.70 -6.14
N GLY A 500 21.52 -6.33 -6.57
CA GLY A 500 22.00 -6.30 -7.95
C GLY A 500 22.54 -4.91 -8.33
N GLU A 501 22.05 -4.38 -9.44
CA GLU A 501 22.35 -3.03 -9.95
C GLU A 501 21.30 -1.99 -9.52
N THR A 502 20.26 -2.40 -8.80
CA THR A 502 19.26 -1.48 -8.24
C THR A 502 19.95 -0.57 -7.23
N PRO A 503 19.81 0.76 -7.32
CA PRO A 503 20.40 1.64 -6.33
C PRO A 503 19.65 1.53 -5.00
N LEU A 504 20.39 1.62 -3.89
CA LEU A 504 19.80 1.77 -2.56
C LEU A 504 19.09 3.11 -2.51
N THR A 505 17.81 3.10 -2.18
CA THR A 505 16.98 4.30 -2.23
C THR A 505 16.63 4.80 -0.82
N ASP A 506 17.06 6.03 -0.49
CA ASP A 506 16.55 6.81 0.64
C ASP A 506 15.74 7.98 0.04
N TYR A 507 14.45 7.74 -0.23
CA TYR A 507 13.57 8.67 -0.96
C TYR A 507 14.16 9.14 -2.29
N ALA A 508 14.49 10.43 -2.42
CA ALA A 508 15.05 11.00 -3.63
C ALA A 508 16.57 10.74 -3.80
N VAL A 509 17.25 10.23 -2.77
CA VAL A 509 18.69 9.95 -2.82
C VAL A 509 18.93 8.48 -3.15
N HIS A 510 19.65 8.24 -4.24
CA HIS A 510 19.94 6.90 -4.75
C HIS A 510 21.45 6.62 -4.64
N LEU A 511 21.84 5.77 -3.69
CA LEU A 511 23.23 5.36 -3.51
C LEU A 511 23.49 4.14 -4.40
N ASN A 512 24.36 4.29 -5.39
CA ASN A 512 24.73 3.17 -6.25
C ASN A 512 25.52 2.09 -5.47
N ARG A 513 25.61 0.90 -6.06
CA ARG A 513 26.31 -0.24 -5.49
C ARG A 513 27.74 0.09 -5.04
N LEU A 514 28.49 0.82 -5.87
CA LEU A 514 29.90 1.15 -5.62
C LEU A 514 30.08 2.06 -4.40
N VAL A 515 29.13 2.98 -4.13
CA VAL A 515 29.13 3.80 -2.91
C VAL A 515 29.03 2.88 -1.68
N ILE A 516 28.11 1.91 -1.70
CA ILE A 516 27.93 0.98 -0.58
C ILE A 516 29.14 0.07 -0.41
N GLU A 517 29.76 -0.41 -1.50
CA GLU A 517 31.03 -1.16 -1.42
C GLU A 517 32.13 -0.33 -0.74
N GLY A 518 32.20 0.97 -1.04
CA GLY A 518 33.09 1.92 -0.36
C GLY A 518 32.80 2.03 1.14
N VAL A 519 31.53 2.12 1.53
CA VAL A 519 31.11 2.15 2.95
C VAL A 519 31.48 0.84 3.67
N LEU A 520 31.25 -0.32 3.04
CA LEU A 520 31.61 -1.62 3.60
C LEU A 520 33.11 -1.78 3.78
N ALA A 521 33.90 -1.32 2.81
CA ALA A 521 35.35 -1.32 2.90
C ALA A 521 35.84 -0.42 4.04
N ARG A 522 35.26 0.78 4.22
CA ARG A 522 35.56 1.64 5.38
C ARG A 522 35.18 0.98 6.70
N MET A 523 33.99 0.38 6.80
CA MET A 523 33.53 -0.33 7.99
C MET A 523 34.47 -1.47 8.39
N THR A 524 35.06 -2.16 7.40
CA THR A 524 36.05 -3.24 7.58
C THR A 524 37.50 -2.76 7.62
N LYS A 525 37.74 -1.44 7.61
CA LYS A 525 39.06 -0.78 7.65
C LYS A 525 39.98 -1.12 6.48
N ASP A 526 39.41 -1.43 5.31
CA ASP A 526 40.13 -1.65 4.06
C ASP A 526 40.14 -0.36 3.21
N GLU A 527 40.99 0.59 3.59
CA GLU A 527 41.10 1.91 2.95
C GLU A 527 41.43 1.82 1.44
N GLY A 528 42.18 0.79 1.03
CA GLY A 528 42.54 0.57 -0.37
C GLY A 528 41.33 0.20 -1.23
N LYS A 529 40.49 -0.73 -0.74
CA LYS A 529 39.23 -1.06 -1.40
C LYS A 529 38.24 0.11 -1.34
N ALA A 530 38.15 0.81 -0.22
CA ALA A 530 37.26 1.96 -0.07
C ALA A 530 37.57 3.04 -1.11
N ARG A 531 38.84 3.44 -1.22
CA ARG A 531 39.28 4.45 -2.20
C ARG A 531 39.03 4.01 -3.64
N SER A 532 39.25 2.73 -3.94
CA SER A 532 39.00 2.17 -5.27
C SER A 532 37.52 2.22 -5.63
N ALA A 533 36.65 1.78 -4.72
CA ALA A 533 35.20 1.78 -4.91
C ALA A 533 34.64 3.20 -5.08
N PHE A 534 35.03 4.15 -4.22
CA PHE A 534 34.59 5.54 -4.35
C PHE A 534 35.12 6.21 -5.63
N THR A 535 36.33 5.88 -6.09
CA THR A 535 36.86 6.42 -7.36
C THR A 535 36.02 5.96 -8.54
N ALA A 536 35.63 4.67 -8.57
CA ALA A 536 34.73 4.14 -9.60
C ALA A 536 33.34 4.77 -9.50
N ALA A 537 32.77 4.85 -8.29
CA ALA A 537 31.47 5.46 -8.04
C ALA A 537 31.43 6.92 -8.53
N ARG A 538 32.50 7.68 -8.31
CA ARG A 538 32.59 9.08 -8.73
C ARG A 538 32.45 9.25 -10.24
N ALA A 539 33.10 8.39 -11.02
CA ALA A 539 33.07 8.46 -12.49
C ALA A 539 31.68 8.19 -13.06
N GLU A 540 30.87 7.38 -12.37
CA GLU A 540 29.46 7.16 -12.74
C GLU A 540 28.59 8.33 -12.28
N GLN A 541 28.74 8.76 -11.03
CA GLN A 541 27.92 9.80 -10.44
C GLN A 541 28.11 11.17 -11.11
N GLU A 542 29.32 11.48 -11.58
CA GLU A 542 29.61 12.70 -12.32
C GLU A 542 28.81 12.80 -13.63
N LYS A 543 28.55 11.67 -14.29
CA LYS A 543 27.69 11.64 -15.50
C LYS A 543 26.25 11.96 -15.16
N THR A 544 25.74 11.44 -14.04
CA THR A 544 24.39 11.74 -13.53
C THR A 544 24.25 13.23 -13.21
N VAL A 545 25.22 13.81 -12.49
CA VAL A 545 25.24 15.24 -12.17
C VAL A 545 25.35 16.11 -13.42
N GLN A 546 26.13 15.72 -14.43
CA GLN A 546 26.24 16.45 -15.68
C GLN A 546 24.94 16.42 -16.50
N ALA A 547 24.18 15.33 -16.43
CA ALA A 547 22.87 15.23 -17.07
C ALA A 547 21.82 16.12 -16.40
N GLU A 548 21.93 16.32 -15.09
CA GLU A 548 20.94 17.03 -14.26
C GLU A 548 21.60 18.01 -13.26
N PRO A 549 22.28 19.07 -13.73
CA PRO A 549 23.12 19.93 -12.88
C PRO A 549 22.35 20.73 -11.82
N ASP A 550 21.04 20.90 -12.00
CA ASP A 550 20.15 21.63 -11.09
C ASP A 550 19.27 20.69 -10.23
N TYR A 551 19.56 19.38 -10.24
CA TYR A 551 18.91 18.41 -9.36
C TYR A 551 19.79 18.09 -8.14
N GLY A 552 19.29 18.42 -6.95
CA GLY A 552 20.05 18.34 -5.69
C GLY A 552 20.50 16.92 -5.27
N PRO A 553 19.64 15.88 -5.32
CA PRO A 553 19.99 14.56 -4.79
C PRO A 553 21.24 13.91 -5.41
N PRO A 554 21.48 13.96 -6.74
CA PRO A 554 22.73 13.47 -7.32
C PRO A 554 23.98 14.19 -6.79
N LEU A 555 23.88 15.49 -6.47
CA LEU A 555 24.98 16.26 -5.89
C LEU A 555 25.29 15.84 -4.45
N CYS A 556 24.28 15.47 -3.65
CA CYS A 556 24.52 14.88 -2.32
C CYS A 556 25.34 13.59 -2.41
N VAL A 557 25.02 12.72 -3.38
CA VAL A 557 25.75 11.46 -3.57
C VAL A 557 27.19 11.74 -4.04
N LEU A 558 27.39 12.68 -4.96
CA LEU A 558 28.72 13.08 -5.41
C LEU A 558 29.55 13.63 -4.23
N GLY A 559 28.95 14.48 -3.40
CA GLY A 559 29.61 15.03 -2.22
C GLY A 559 29.98 13.96 -1.19
N LEU A 560 29.13 12.95 -1.01
CA LEU A 560 29.43 11.80 -0.15
C LEU A 560 30.60 10.97 -0.67
N ILE A 561 30.66 10.74 -2.00
CA ILE A 561 31.76 10.06 -2.66
C ILE A 561 33.07 10.85 -2.50
N ASP A 562 33.03 12.15 -2.76
CA ASP A 562 34.20 13.02 -2.65
C ASP A 562 34.69 13.14 -1.20
N ALA A 563 33.77 13.11 -0.22
CA ALA A 563 34.13 12.97 1.19
C ALA A 563 34.84 11.65 1.48
N GLY A 564 34.34 10.53 0.92
CA GLY A 564 34.97 9.22 1.02
C GLY A 564 36.37 9.15 0.37
N LEU A 565 36.64 10.02 -0.61
CA LEU A 565 37.95 10.17 -1.26
C LEU A 565 38.88 11.19 -0.56
N GLY A 566 38.41 11.86 0.50
CA GLY A 566 39.15 12.91 1.19
C GLY A 566 39.22 14.25 0.45
N ARG A 567 38.37 14.47 -0.55
CA ARG A 567 38.26 15.71 -1.34
C ARG A 567 37.36 16.71 -0.62
N LYS A 568 37.89 17.28 0.47
CA LYS A 568 37.10 18.07 1.42
C LYS A 568 36.36 19.24 0.78
N GLU A 569 37.02 20.01 -0.07
CA GLU A 569 36.41 21.23 -0.63
C GLU A 569 35.33 20.89 -1.65
N GLU A 570 35.58 19.92 -2.54
CA GLU A 570 34.62 19.39 -3.50
C GLU A 570 33.36 18.90 -2.78
N ALA A 571 33.56 18.02 -1.79
CA ALA A 571 32.49 17.38 -1.04
C ALA A 571 31.55 18.39 -0.37
N LEU A 572 32.11 19.40 0.31
CA LEU A 572 31.34 20.43 0.99
C LEU A 572 30.64 21.37 0.01
N ARG A 573 31.25 21.69 -1.14
CA ARG A 573 30.60 22.51 -2.18
C ARG A 573 29.39 21.81 -2.74
N GLU A 574 29.51 20.53 -3.08
CA GLU A 574 28.43 19.72 -3.65
C GLU A 574 27.28 19.52 -2.66
N GLY A 575 27.60 19.18 -1.41
CA GLY A 575 26.59 19.04 -0.35
C GLY A 575 25.84 20.34 -0.06
N ARG A 576 26.53 21.50 -0.01
CA ARG A 576 25.88 22.81 0.16
C ARG A 576 25.00 23.16 -1.04
N ARG A 577 25.49 22.92 -2.25
CA ARG A 577 24.73 23.16 -3.48
C ARG A 577 23.45 22.33 -3.53
N ALA A 578 23.49 21.08 -3.06
CA ALA A 578 22.30 20.24 -2.98
C ALA A 578 21.23 20.83 -2.04
N VAL A 579 21.63 21.33 -0.87
CA VAL A 579 20.73 22.03 0.08
C VAL A 579 20.16 23.32 -0.54
N GLU A 580 20.95 24.09 -1.28
CA GLU A 580 20.49 25.30 -1.98
C GLU A 580 19.46 25.00 -3.08
N LEU A 581 19.65 23.90 -3.83
CA LEU A 581 18.75 23.51 -4.92
C LEU A 581 17.42 22.94 -4.43
N LEU A 582 17.44 22.30 -3.26
CA LEU A 582 16.28 21.67 -2.63
C LEU A 582 16.20 22.00 -1.14
N PRO A 583 15.84 23.26 -0.79
CA PRO A 583 15.64 23.65 0.59
C PRO A 583 14.34 23.07 1.16
N VAL A 584 14.23 23.04 2.49
CA VAL A 584 13.06 22.50 3.22
C VAL A 584 11.76 23.20 2.83
N GLU A 585 11.83 24.51 2.56
CA GLU A 585 10.69 25.33 2.16
C GLU A 585 10.15 24.94 0.77
N LYS A 586 11.00 24.37 -0.09
CA LYS A 586 10.62 23.91 -1.43
C LYS A 586 10.06 22.49 -1.40
N ASP A 587 10.63 21.63 -0.57
CA ASP A 587 10.17 20.26 -0.36
C ASP A 587 10.48 19.80 1.06
N ALA A 588 9.47 19.80 1.93
CA ALA A 588 9.63 19.45 3.33
C ALA A 588 9.88 17.95 3.57
N ILE A 589 9.79 17.11 2.53
CA ILE A 589 10.14 15.69 2.60
C ILE A 589 11.62 15.51 2.25
N ASN A 590 12.04 16.01 1.09
CA ASN A 590 13.40 15.76 0.58
C ASN A 590 14.43 16.80 1.04
N GLY A 591 14.02 18.02 1.38
CA GLY A 591 14.91 19.07 1.86
C GLY A 591 15.67 18.70 3.14
N PRO A 592 15.00 18.15 4.18
CA PRO A 592 15.70 17.64 5.37
C PRO A 592 16.73 16.56 5.04
N LEU A 593 16.47 15.73 4.03
CA LEU A 593 17.40 14.69 3.59
C LEU A 593 18.68 15.30 2.99
N MET A 594 18.60 16.41 2.24
CA MET A 594 19.79 17.10 1.73
C MET A 594 20.69 17.59 2.87
N ILE A 595 20.07 18.13 3.93
CA ILE A 595 20.78 18.61 5.12
C ILE A 595 21.36 17.42 5.92
N GLU A 596 20.65 16.30 6.01
CA GLU A 596 21.17 15.04 6.60
C GLU A 596 22.44 14.59 5.88
N TYR A 597 22.42 14.51 4.54
CA TYR A 597 23.61 14.12 3.78
C TYR A 597 24.75 15.14 3.89
N LEU A 598 24.46 16.45 3.94
CA LEU A 598 25.50 17.46 4.22
C LEU A 598 26.14 17.23 5.59
N ALA A 599 25.37 16.82 6.60
CA ALA A 599 25.92 16.46 7.91
C ALA A 599 26.82 15.21 7.83
N VAL A 600 26.43 14.19 7.07
CA VAL A 600 27.27 13.00 6.83
C VAL A 600 28.56 13.36 6.09
N ILE A 601 28.47 14.16 5.02
CA ILE A 601 29.60 14.66 4.24
C ILE A 601 30.58 15.40 5.16
N ALA A 602 30.08 16.36 5.95
CA ALA A 602 30.87 17.13 6.90
C ALA A 602 31.57 16.22 7.92
N ALA A 603 30.86 15.23 8.46
CA ALA A 603 31.42 14.25 9.39
C ALA A 603 32.57 13.45 8.74
N TRP A 604 32.40 13.03 7.49
CA TRP A 604 33.38 12.21 6.78
C TRP A 604 34.66 12.98 6.41
N VAL A 605 34.56 14.28 6.14
CA VAL A 605 35.73 15.16 5.92
C VAL A 605 36.33 15.73 7.20
N GLY A 606 35.82 15.30 8.37
CA GLY A 606 36.33 15.71 9.69
C GLY A 606 35.84 17.07 10.18
N ASP A 607 34.88 17.70 9.49
CA ASP A 607 34.26 18.97 9.90
C ASP A 607 33.11 18.71 10.90
N LYS A 608 33.48 18.35 12.13
CA LYS A 608 32.53 17.96 13.18
C LYS A 608 31.59 19.09 13.61
N ASP A 609 32.06 20.33 13.49
CA ASP A 609 31.28 21.52 13.86
C ASP A 609 30.11 21.69 12.90
N LEU A 610 30.40 21.72 11.59
CA LEU A 610 29.37 21.78 10.56
C LEU A 610 28.44 20.55 10.65
N ALA A 611 29.01 19.35 10.83
CA ALA A 611 28.21 18.13 10.92
C ALA A 611 27.18 18.17 12.06
N CYS A 612 27.59 18.59 13.26
CA CYS A 612 26.69 18.69 14.40
C CYS A 612 25.68 19.84 14.24
N GLU A 613 26.07 20.96 13.63
CA GLU A 613 25.17 22.09 13.34
C GLU A 613 24.05 21.68 12.37
N GLN A 614 24.42 21.05 11.25
CA GLN A 614 23.45 20.56 10.27
C GLN A 614 22.55 19.48 10.87
N LEU A 615 23.13 18.52 11.61
CA LEU A 615 22.34 17.47 12.26
C LEU A 615 21.37 18.03 13.30
N ALA A 616 21.77 19.03 14.09
CA ALA A 616 20.89 19.70 15.05
C ALA A 616 19.71 20.41 14.38
N THR A 617 19.83 20.78 13.11
CA THR A 617 18.75 21.40 12.31
C THR A 617 17.71 20.36 11.91
N VAL A 618 18.12 19.17 11.46
CA VAL A 618 17.21 18.13 10.95
C VAL A 618 16.75 17.13 11.99
N VAL A 619 17.27 17.17 13.21
CA VAL A 619 16.90 16.17 14.23
C VAL A 619 15.52 16.40 14.83
N ARG A 620 14.85 17.53 14.54
CA ARG A 620 13.48 17.80 15.00
C ARG A 620 12.49 17.19 14.00
N PRO A 621 11.44 16.48 14.46
CA PRO A 621 10.35 16.08 13.57
C PRO A 621 9.73 17.33 12.95
N PRO A 622 9.37 17.28 11.66
CA PRO A 622 9.37 16.12 10.76
C PRO A 622 10.78 15.80 10.21
N SER A 623 11.19 14.53 10.25
CA SER A 623 12.53 14.12 9.80
C SER A 623 12.67 12.62 9.56
N THR A 624 13.48 12.25 8.56
CA THR A 624 13.95 10.87 8.31
C THR A 624 15.00 10.39 9.31
N VAL A 625 15.65 11.31 10.02
CA VAL A 625 16.67 10.99 11.02
C VAL A 625 15.98 10.37 12.22
N SER A 626 16.39 9.16 12.59
CA SER A 626 15.84 8.41 13.74
C SER A 626 16.93 8.02 14.74
N TYR A 627 16.50 7.66 15.96
CA TYR A 627 17.40 7.20 17.02
C TYR A 627 18.23 6.00 16.56
N GLY A 628 17.58 5.02 15.93
CA GLY A 628 18.23 3.85 15.35
C GLY A 628 19.31 4.19 14.33
N LYS A 629 18.97 5.05 13.35
CA LYS A 629 19.90 5.46 12.30
C LYS A 629 21.15 6.10 12.89
N LEU A 630 21.01 7.08 13.80
CA LEU A 630 22.17 7.76 14.40
C LEU A 630 22.99 6.85 15.30
N LYS A 631 22.33 5.98 16.08
CA LYS A 631 23.02 5.12 17.04
C LYS A 631 23.81 4.01 16.36
N LEU A 632 23.23 3.36 15.34
CA LEU A 632 23.75 2.09 14.83
C LEU A 632 24.50 2.21 13.50
N LEU A 633 24.06 3.07 12.58
CA LEU A 633 24.60 3.06 11.22
C LEU A 633 26.06 3.58 11.13
N PRO A 634 26.88 3.03 10.20
CA PRO A 634 28.29 3.40 10.04
C PRO A 634 28.53 4.82 9.56
N PHE A 635 27.54 5.46 8.91
CA PHE A 635 27.68 6.81 8.37
C PHE A 635 28.07 7.84 9.45
N TRP A 636 27.66 7.61 10.70
CA TRP A 636 27.87 8.51 11.83
C TRP A 636 29.07 8.16 12.71
N ASP A 637 29.82 7.11 12.38
CA ASP A 637 31.02 6.68 13.14
C ASP A 637 32.01 7.83 13.41
N PRO A 638 32.29 8.76 12.46
CA PRO A 638 33.24 9.86 12.71
C PRO A 638 32.83 10.83 13.83
N LEU A 639 31.54 10.88 14.18
CA LEU A 639 31.00 11.76 15.22
C LEU A 639 30.88 11.09 16.59
N ARG A 640 30.97 9.75 16.68
CA ARG A 640 30.82 9.06 17.97
C ARG A 640 31.89 9.51 18.96
N GLY A 641 31.46 9.81 20.19
CA GLY A 641 32.31 10.36 21.24
C GLY A 641 32.49 11.88 21.18
N ASP A 642 31.92 12.58 20.19
CA ASP A 642 31.73 14.03 20.28
C ASP A 642 30.54 14.32 21.21
N PRO A 643 30.71 15.09 22.30
CA PRO A 643 29.64 15.33 23.27
C PRO A 643 28.38 15.97 22.68
N ARG A 644 28.50 16.73 21.58
CA ARG A 644 27.35 17.35 20.90
C ARG A 644 26.54 16.31 20.16
N PHE A 645 27.20 15.41 19.44
CA PHE A 645 26.55 14.31 18.76
C PHE A 645 25.88 13.36 19.76
N ASP A 646 26.58 12.98 20.83
CA ASP A 646 26.02 12.10 21.87
C ASP A 646 24.78 12.72 22.52
N LYS A 647 24.78 14.05 22.74
CA LYS A 647 23.60 14.79 23.22
C LYS A 647 22.44 14.76 22.21
N ILE A 648 22.72 14.90 20.91
CA ILE A 648 21.71 14.79 19.85
C ILE A 648 21.10 13.38 19.86
N VAL A 649 21.93 12.33 19.88
CA VAL A 649 21.46 10.93 19.94
C VAL A 649 20.62 10.68 21.19
N ALA A 650 21.08 11.14 22.36
CA ALA A 650 20.34 10.99 23.62
C ALA A 650 18.99 11.72 23.59
N SER A 651 18.89 12.85 22.87
CA SER A 651 17.62 13.58 22.74
C SER A 651 16.55 12.82 21.94
N LEU A 652 16.96 11.83 21.14
CA LEU A 652 16.08 10.98 20.34
C LEU A 652 15.72 9.65 21.01
N ALA A 653 16.38 9.29 22.11
CA ALA A 653 16.15 8.00 22.75
C ALA A 653 14.67 7.85 23.15
N PRO A 654 14.07 6.65 23.00
CA PRO A 654 12.74 6.37 23.52
C PRO A 654 12.64 6.77 25.00
N LYS A 655 11.57 7.48 25.36
CA LYS A 655 11.29 7.90 26.74
C LYS A 655 10.48 6.86 27.48
#